data_AF-A0A955R5P9-F1
#
_entry.id   AF-A0A955R5P9-F1
#
_cell.length_a   1.000
_cell.length_b   1.000
_cell.length_c   1.000
_cell.angle_alpha   90.00
_cell.angle_beta   90.00
_cell.angle_gamma   90.00
#
_symmetry.space_group_name_H-M   'P 1'
#
loop_
_entity.id
_entity.type
_entity.pdbx_description
1 polymer ?
#
loop_
_entity_poly.entity_id
_entity_poly.type
_entity_poly.pdbx_seq_one_letter_code
_entity_poly.pdbx_strand_id
1 'polypeptide(L)'
;MVGATTRARPDLRFEAGARTVQPALPRMDVAAFVGFAEAGPVDVPVAVEDVSAFRSVFGRDPQLAYDAEAARRGRGFLGPALEAFFANGGRRAWVVRVAGPATLHRVAITGLVGSDGRLAHVRARSEGSWAERVNAGFVEEAIRLLGRAFGPAPSGAWQLRGAVGDTAVRAGDLLRLSFGDVMAYFPVATATVEAGTWIAEASEPSTWFHLDRPLAGRVAVEAHHRHLDGETPLANLLTVSTGADGRGFALELRGPSSEALLPGDLLRLVFDDGSQALLPLDHVDVDPERGGRVSGDRAFWPVSEAGGRAAATAWLGAAPMRHPTVDRVQLALVATHLDLGTTTLRDLGLTARHPRYWATLPSDARFFGRPEARLEWWSPPEGGRFAFAGPSATAAYTYPLRSPSLPSDAIHRGPASPAPASRDLERDGLTRLTAALFVDPRLVGESETTLASMVQSILLHTHAVPPPVEPVLRGLHALWPIEEVSLISVPDVVQRGWAFDPPGGLEYPAPPDLAVERDPGGAPLALVWSTAPGILEYRLERADDVDFTLPVELYRGPGARYALDEDEGCARRLFYRVRAYAGHVAGGWSETEALRWPPTSFRPCGAADLEAPDLQDPTPGSPRSEYALDWSAVVGAEGYEVQESDEPGFLAGAIIHRGTVTTTLIPRGRSAD
;
A
#
# COMPACT_ATOMS: atom_id res chain seq x y z
N MET A 1 34.44 83.25 -23.65
CA MET A 1 33.55 82.92 -24.78
C MET A 1 32.41 82.08 -24.22
N VAL A 2 31.22 82.66 -24.26
CA VAL A 2 29.84 82.14 -24.05
C VAL A 2 29.72 80.60 -24.08
N GLY A 3 29.03 79.86 -23.21
CA GLY A 3 27.93 80.20 -22.30
C GLY A 3 26.57 79.71 -22.84
N ALA A 4 26.24 78.42 -22.71
CA ALA A 4 24.87 77.88 -22.75
C ALA A 4 24.87 76.45 -22.14
N THR A 5 24.73 76.32 -20.82
CA THR A 5 23.49 76.04 -20.07
C THR A 5 22.82 74.69 -20.34
N THR A 6 23.14 73.71 -19.49
CA THR A 6 22.17 72.71 -19.02
C THR A 6 21.84 72.99 -17.57
N ARG A 7 20.55 73.28 -17.33
CA ARG A 7 19.94 73.64 -16.05
C ARG A 7 20.15 72.53 -15.01
N ALA A 8 20.49 72.95 -13.80
CA ALA A 8 20.40 72.14 -12.59
C ALA A 8 18.94 71.75 -12.30
N ARG A 9 18.71 70.47 -11.97
CA ARG A 9 17.69 70.13 -10.95
C ARG A 9 18.41 70.07 -9.60
N PRO A 10 17.88 70.67 -8.54
CA PRO A 10 18.47 70.56 -7.21
C PRO A 10 18.31 69.14 -6.65
N ASP A 11 19.30 68.72 -5.87
CA ASP A 11 19.26 67.67 -4.84
C ASP A 11 19.65 66.22 -5.19
N LEU A 12 20.30 65.94 -6.33
CA LEU A 12 21.00 64.65 -6.50
C LEU A 12 22.45 64.87 -6.97
N ARG A 13 23.39 64.70 -6.05
CA ARG A 13 24.82 64.59 -6.34
C ARG A 13 25.22 63.12 -6.24
N PHE A 14 25.62 62.53 -7.36
CA PHE A 14 26.24 61.20 -7.36
C PHE A 14 27.69 61.35 -6.92
N GLU A 15 27.99 60.96 -5.69
CA GLU A 15 29.35 60.60 -5.28
C GLU A 15 29.53 59.10 -5.52
N ALA A 16 30.30 58.76 -6.56
CA ALA A 16 30.85 57.43 -6.69
C ALA A 16 31.96 57.28 -5.64
N GLY A 17 31.57 56.94 -4.41
CA GLY A 17 32.51 56.41 -3.44
C GLY A 17 33.05 55.10 -3.98
N ALA A 18 34.33 55.06 -4.34
CA ALA A 18 35.01 53.79 -4.56
C ALA A 18 34.75 52.95 -3.31
N ARG A 19 34.10 51.80 -3.46
CA ARG A 19 33.89 50.85 -2.37
C ARG A 19 35.28 50.60 -1.80
N THR A 20 35.58 51.11 -0.61
CA THR A 20 36.75 50.69 0.14
C THR A 20 36.58 49.18 0.29
N VAL A 21 37.28 48.43 -0.55
CA VAL A 21 37.57 47.02 -0.30
C VAL A 21 38.49 47.08 0.90
N GLN A 22 37.89 47.23 2.08
CA GLN A 22 38.51 46.65 3.25
C GLN A 22 38.72 45.18 2.88
N PRO A 23 39.90 44.61 3.10
CA PRO A 23 40.05 43.18 3.03
C PRO A 23 39.15 42.62 4.13
N ALA A 24 37.88 42.39 3.80
CA ALA A 24 36.97 41.69 4.68
C ALA A 24 37.61 40.33 4.83
N LEU A 25 38.10 40.04 6.03
CA LEU A 25 38.35 38.68 6.48
C LEU A 25 37.20 37.81 5.95
N PRO A 26 37.47 36.57 5.47
CA PRO A 26 36.42 35.69 4.98
C PRO A 26 35.25 35.72 5.95
N ARG A 27 34.02 35.84 5.44
CA ARG A 27 32.82 35.84 6.27
C ARG A 27 32.83 34.56 7.11
N MET A 28 33.19 34.66 8.39
CA MET A 28 33.36 33.51 9.27
C MET A 28 32.02 32.96 9.77
N ASP A 29 30.88 33.49 9.31
CA ASP A 29 29.55 33.30 9.90
C ASP A 29 28.66 32.29 9.18
N VAL A 30 29.11 31.68 8.07
CA VAL A 30 28.30 30.69 7.32
C VAL A 30 28.78 29.27 7.61
N ALA A 31 27.95 28.54 8.36
CA ALA A 31 28.17 27.13 8.65
C ALA A 31 27.54 26.24 7.58
N ALA A 32 28.10 25.05 7.39
CA ALA A 32 27.50 23.96 6.64
C ALA A 32 27.13 22.80 7.57
N PHE A 33 26.02 22.14 7.29
CA PHE A 33 25.49 21.00 8.03
C PHE A 33 25.29 19.83 7.09
N VAL A 34 25.82 18.66 7.45
CA VAL A 34 25.74 17.43 6.66
C VAL A 34 25.10 16.34 7.50
N GLY A 35 23.98 15.78 7.03
CA GLY A 35 23.25 14.78 7.82
C GLY A 35 22.02 14.20 7.13
N PHE A 36 21.19 13.52 7.91
CA PHE A 36 20.01 12.83 7.41
C PHE A 36 18.79 13.76 7.38
N ALA A 37 18.08 13.74 6.25
CA ALA A 37 16.83 14.46 6.06
C ALA A 37 15.77 13.56 5.41
N GLU A 38 14.50 13.84 5.68
CA GLU A 38 13.36 13.10 5.14
C GLU A 38 13.18 13.33 3.63
N ALA A 39 13.42 14.56 3.17
CA ALA A 39 13.27 15.01 1.79
C ALA A 39 14.44 15.92 1.36
N GLY A 40 14.40 16.44 0.13
CA GLY A 40 15.42 17.32 -0.41
C GLY A 40 16.49 16.57 -1.22
N PRO A 41 17.31 17.30 -1.98
CA PRO A 41 18.24 16.67 -2.92
C PRO A 41 19.41 16.01 -2.16
N VAL A 42 19.75 14.79 -2.54
CA VAL A 42 20.90 14.05 -1.97
C VAL A 42 22.19 14.62 -2.56
N ASP A 43 23.19 14.85 -1.70
CA ASP A 43 24.53 15.33 -2.07
C ASP A 43 24.58 16.70 -2.77
N VAL A 44 23.49 17.46 -2.77
CA VAL A 44 23.43 18.81 -3.33
C VAL A 44 23.36 19.83 -2.19
N PRO A 45 24.33 20.75 -2.06
CA PRO A 45 24.27 21.81 -1.07
C PRO A 45 23.11 22.77 -1.32
N VAL A 46 22.32 23.04 -0.29
CA VAL A 46 21.22 24.00 -0.33
C VAL A 46 21.42 25.08 0.74
N ALA A 47 21.47 26.34 0.31
CA ALA A 47 21.50 27.47 1.24
C ALA A 47 20.10 27.73 1.81
N VAL A 48 20.02 27.83 3.13
CA VAL A 48 18.80 28.18 3.88
C VAL A 48 19.10 29.31 4.87
N GLU A 49 18.12 30.19 5.07
CA GLU A 49 18.28 31.40 5.90
C GLU A 49 17.47 31.32 7.21
N ASP A 50 16.52 30.39 7.29
CA ASP A 50 15.73 30.13 8.49
C ASP A 50 15.25 28.66 8.55
N VAL A 51 14.64 28.30 9.68
CA VAL A 51 14.10 26.96 9.93
C VAL A 51 12.93 26.62 9.00
N SER A 52 12.11 27.60 8.61
CA SER A 52 10.96 27.37 7.72
C SER A 52 11.42 27.00 6.31
N ALA A 53 12.44 27.68 5.79
CA ALA A 53 13.11 27.37 4.53
C ALA A 53 13.73 25.96 4.58
N PHE A 54 14.41 25.62 5.68
CA PHE A 54 14.93 24.27 5.90
C PHE A 54 13.83 23.21 5.86
N ARG A 55 12.77 23.36 6.67
CA ARG A 55 11.67 22.40 6.75
C ARG A 55 10.89 22.29 5.43
N SER A 56 10.77 23.38 4.66
CA SER A 56 10.14 23.36 3.34
C SER A 56 10.92 22.53 2.32
N VAL A 57 12.24 22.42 2.44
CA VAL A 57 13.09 21.66 1.51
C VAL A 57 13.29 20.23 2.02
N PHE A 58 13.74 20.10 3.27
CA PHE A 58 14.25 18.85 3.84
C PHE A 58 13.23 18.05 4.65
N GLY A 59 12.04 18.61 4.90
CA GLY A 59 10.97 17.92 5.60
C GLY A 59 11.23 17.76 7.10
N ARG A 60 10.63 16.73 7.69
CA ARG A 60 10.77 16.41 9.12
C ARG A 60 12.09 15.70 9.39
N ASP A 61 12.35 15.41 10.66
CA ASP A 61 13.49 14.57 11.03
C ASP A 61 13.19 13.11 10.68
N PRO A 62 14.02 12.46 9.85
CA PRO A 62 13.78 11.09 9.41
C PRO A 62 13.76 10.14 10.61
N GLN A 63 12.85 9.18 10.57
CA GLN A 63 12.78 8.14 11.60
C GLN A 63 13.87 7.10 11.34
N LEU A 64 14.67 6.82 12.37
CA LEU A 64 15.72 5.82 12.32
C LEU A 64 15.23 4.50 12.93
N ALA A 65 16.17 3.62 13.28
CA ALA A 65 15.86 2.37 13.95
C ALA A 65 15.27 2.57 15.35
N TYR A 66 14.54 1.56 15.81
CA TYR A 66 14.05 1.48 17.18
C TYR A 66 15.20 1.14 18.13
N ASP A 67 15.39 1.94 19.16
CA ASP A 67 16.33 1.66 20.24
C ASP A 67 15.57 0.89 21.34
N ALA A 68 15.91 -0.39 21.50
CA ALA A 68 15.27 -1.28 22.46
C ALA A 68 15.60 -0.91 23.92
N GLU A 69 16.79 -0.35 24.18
CA GLU A 69 17.23 0.08 25.51
C GLU A 69 16.49 1.36 25.93
N ALA A 70 16.35 2.31 25.01
CA ALA A 70 15.66 3.57 25.27
C ALA A 70 14.13 3.52 25.02
N ALA A 71 13.61 2.37 24.59
CA ALA A 71 12.22 2.12 24.24
C ALA A 71 11.60 3.21 23.32
N ARG A 72 12.37 3.71 22.34
CA ARG A 72 11.93 4.79 21.44
C ARG A 72 12.58 4.67 20.06
N ARG A 73 11.91 5.20 19.04
CA ARG A 73 12.51 5.34 17.69
C ARG A 73 13.56 6.45 17.69
N GLY A 74 14.74 6.16 17.15
CA GLY A 74 15.76 7.15 16.85
C GLY A 74 15.29 8.13 15.77
N ARG A 75 15.92 9.31 15.72
CA ARG A 75 15.67 10.34 14.70
C ARG A 75 16.98 10.95 14.26
N GLY A 76 17.02 11.47 13.04
CA GLY A 76 18.13 12.28 12.55
C GLY A 76 18.39 13.51 13.42
N PHE A 77 19.66 13.89 13.57
CA PHE A 77 20.12 15.03 14.37
C PHE A 77 20.36 16.29 13.54
N LEU A 78 20.33 16.20 12.19
CA LEU A 78 20.47 17.35 11.31
C LEU A 78 19.50 18.50 11.64
N GLY A 79 18.19 18.21 11.72
CA GLY A 79 17.17 19.23 11.99
C GLY A 79 17.36 19.93 13.33
N PRO A 80 17.45 19.20 14.46
CA PRO A 80 17.70 19.79 15.77
C PRO A 80 19.00 20.62 15.85
N ALA A 81 20.07 20.17 15.19
CA ALA A 81 21.33 20.92 15.16
C ALA A 81 21.19 22.26 14.41
N LEU A 82 20.46 22.25 13.30
CA LEU A 82 20.22 23.45 12.51
C LEU A 82 19.27 24.43 13.21
N GLU A 83 18.22 23.91 13.87
CA GLU A 83 17.31 24.70 14.70
C GLU A 83 18.07 25.39 15.85
N ALA A 84 18.96 24.66 16.52
CA ALA A 84 19.84 25.24 17.54
C ALA A 84 20.76 26.32 16.96
N PHE A 85 21.33 26.11 15.76
CA PHE A 85 22.17 27.12 15.10
C PHE A 85 21.42 28.44 14.86
N PHE A 86 20.22 28.37 14.29
CA PHE A 86 19.41 29.57 14.05
C PHE A 86 18.92 30.21 15.36
N ALA A 87 18.56 29.42 16.36
CA ALA A 87 18.20 29.92 17.68
C ALA A 87 19.34 30.66 18.37
N ASN A 88 20.60 30.30 18.08
CA ASN A 88 21.81 30.96 18.58
C ASN A 88 22.27 32.16 17.70
N GLY A 89 21.44 32.62 16.76
CA GLY A 89 21.71 33.82 15.97
C GLY A 89 22.41 33.57 14.62
N GLY A 90 22.51 32.31 14.19
CA GLY A 90 22.88 31.98 12.81
C GLY A 90 21.92 32.63 11.80
N ARG A 91 22.43 33.06 10.65
CA ARG A 91 21.64 33.77 9.62
C ARG A 91 21.54 33.04 8.29
N ARG A 92 22.48 32.13 8.05
CA ARG A 92 22.57 31.36 6.81
C ARG A 92 23.33 30.08 7.09
N ALA A 93 22.84 28.98 6.54
CA ALA A 93 23.50 27.70 6.60
C ALA A 93 23.42 27.01 5.24
N TRP A 94 24.48 26.29 4.87
CA TRP A 94 24.44 25.31 3.80
C TRP A 94 24.04 23.96 4.37
N VAL A 95 23.11 23.27 3.74
CA VAL A 95 22.65 21.95 4.18
C VAL A 95 22.91 20.95 3.07
N VAL A 96 23.55 19.84 3.41
CA VAL A 96 23.74 18.69 2.52
C VAL A 96 23.05 17.49 3.13
N ARG A 97 22.02 16.99 2.46
CA ARG A 97 21.41 15.71 2.80
C ARG A 97 22.30 14.58 2.30
N VAL A 98 22.63 13.65 3.18
CA VAL A 98 23.33 12.42 2.81
C VAL A 98 22.42 11.21 2.90
N ALA A 99 22.55 10.32 1.92
CA ALA A 99 21.83 9.06 1.84
C ALA A 99 22.58 8.10 0.90
N GLY A 100 22.40 6.80 1.10
CA GLY A 100 22.78 5.79 0.12
C GLY A 100 21.79 5.78 -1.06
N PRO A 101 21.70 4.67 -1.81
CA PRO A 101 20.69 4.51 -2.86
C PRO A 101 19.28 4.67 -2.28
N ALA A 102 18.67 5.83 -2.49
CA ALA A 102 17.33 6.16 -2.04
C ALA A 102 16.32 5.93 -3.17
N THR A 103 15.07 5.62 -2.82
CA THR A 103 14.03 5.32 -3.80
C THR A 103 13.27 6.58 -4.19
N LEU A 104 13.07 6.76 -5.50
CA LEU A 104 12.25 7.81 -6.06
C LEU A 104 10.81 7.32 -6.26
N HIS A 105 9.87 7.92 -5.53
CA HIS A 105 8.46 7.59 -5.64
C HIS A 105 7.84 8.13 -6.93
N ARG A 106 6.99 7.33 -7.60
CA ARG A 106 6.24 7.72 -8.80
C ARG A 106 4.75 7.53 -8.56
N VAL A 107 3.96 8.48 -9.04
CA VAL A 107 2.50 8.46 -8.88
C VAL A 107 1.86 8.72 -10.24
N ALA A 108 0.95 7.85 -10.65
CA ALA A 108 0.14 8.06 -11.85
C ALA A 108 -0.79 9.26 -11.64
N ILE A 109 -0.97 10.08 -12.68
CA ILE A 109 -2.00 11.11 -12.72
C ILE A 109 -3.22 10.49 -13.41
N THR A 110 -4.18 10.06 -12.59
CA THR A 110 -5.39 9.36 -13.03
C THR A 110 -6.19 10.17 -14.03
N GLY A 111 -6.48 9.59 -15.20
CA GLY A 111 -7.21 10.26 -16.28
C GLY A 111 -6.39 11.18 -17.19
N LEU A 112 -5.08 11.31 -16.97
CA LEU A 112 -4.17 12.03 -17.87
C LEU A 112 -3.33 11.02 -18.68
N VAL A 113 -3.30 11.17 -20.00
CA VAL A 113 -2.67 10.20 -20.92
C VAL A 113 -1.69 10.90 -21.84
N GLY A 114 -0.56 10.26 -22.15
CA GLY A 114 0.39 10.73 -23.15
C GLY A 114 -0.07 10.47 -24.59
N SER A 115 0.48 11.21 -25.55
CA SER A 115 0.31 10.95 -26.99
C SER A 115 0.85 9.58 -27.43
N ASP A 116 1.66 8.93 -26.60
CA ASP A 116 2.12 7.55 -26.75
C ASP A 116 1.11 6.51 -26.19
N GLY A 117 -0.01 6.96 -25.65
CA GLY A 117 -1.07 6.12 -25.08
C GLY A 117 -0.80 5.62 -23.66
N ARG A 118 0.32 6.01 -23.04
CA ARG A 118 0.66 5.62 -21.66
C ARG A 118 0.02 6.57 -20.65
N LEU A 119 -0.24 6.07 -19.44
CA LEU A 119 -0.68 6.93 -18.35
C LEU A 119 0.40 7.96 -18.00
N ALA A 120 -0.01 9.21 -17.86
CA ALA A 120 0.87 10.26 -17.38
C ALA A 120 1.18 10.03 -15.90
N HIS A 121 2.38 10.38 -15.48
CA HIS A 121 2.80 10.22 -14.09
C HIS A 121 3.75 11.33 -13.69
N VAL A 122 3.81 11.55 -12.39
CA VAL A 122 4.79 12.42 -11.74
C VAL A 122 5.72 11.59 -10.89
N ARG A 123 6.86 12.18 -10.57
CA ARG A 123 7.76 11.67 -9.54
C ARG A 123 7.77 12.62 -8.35
N ALA A 124 8.12 12.12 -7.18
CA ALA A 124 8.47 12.98 -6.06
C ALA A 124 9.59 13.95 -6.45
N ARG A 125 9.59 15.17 -5.90
CA ARG A 125 10.65 16.16 -6.18
C ARG A 125 12.04 15.71 -5.73
N SER A 126 12.10 14.78 -4.77
CA SER A 126 13.31 14.18 -4.21
C SER A 126 13.00 12.76 -3.71
N GLU A 127 14.03 11.93 -3.65
CA GLU A 127 13.98 10.56 -3.14
C GLU A 127 13.62 10.51 -1.65
N GLY A 128 13.07 9.38 -1.19
CA GLY A 128 12.74 9.12 0.21
C GLY A 128 11.28 8.69 0.45
N SER A 129 11.06 8.12 1.64
CA SER A 129 9.78 7.59 2.12
C SER A 129 8.69 8.65 2.32
N TRP A 130 9.07 9.93 2.46
CA TRP A 130 8.15 11.05 2.65
C TRP A 130 7.05 11.13 1.58
N ALA A 131 7.37 10.74 0.35
CA ALA A 131 6.52 10.93 -0.81
C ALA A 131 5.30 9.98 -0.84
N GLU A 132 5.29 8.90 -0.06
CA GLU A 132 4.16 7.96 0.01
C GLU A 132 2.91 8.56 0.63
N ARG A 133 3.11 9.64 1.38
CA ARG A 133 2.02 10.39 2.00
C ARG A 133 1.45 11.44 1.07
N VAL A 134 1.88 11.47 -0.21
CA VAL A 134 1.46 12.47 -1.19
C VAL A 134 0.86 11.80 -2.42
N ASN A 135 -0.40 12.13 -2.69
CA ASN A 135 -1.09 11.71 -3.90
C ASN A 135 -1.10 12.82 -4.94
N ALA A 136 -1.10 12.43 -6.21
CA ALA A 136 -1.21 13.33 -7.35
C ALA A 136 -2.62 13.27 -7.94
N GLY A 137 -3.16 14.45 -8.25
CA GLY A 137 -4.39 14.63 -9.01
C GLY A 137 -4.27 15.83 -9.92
N PHE A 138 -5.30 16.11 -10.71
CA PHE A 138 -5.32 17.31 -11.54
C PHE A 138 -6.72 17.88 -11.66
N VAL A 139 -6.81 19.18 -11.89
CA VAL A 139 -8.04 19.87 -12.30
C VAL A 139 -7.84 20.37 -13.74
N GLU A 140 -8.84 20.14 -14.58
CA GLU A 140 -8.85 20.69 -15.94
C GLU A 140 -9.27 22.16 -15.89
N GLU A 141 -8.43 23.04 -16.43
CA GLU A 141 -8.73 24.45 -16.62
C GLU A 141 -8.94 24.71 -18.12
N ALA A 142 -10.19 24.79 -18.55
CA ALA A 142 -10.56 24.96 -19.95
C ALA A 142 -11.14 26.35 -20.22
N ILE A 143 -10.62 27.03 -21.25
CA ILE A 143 -11.15 28.31 -21.72
C ILE A 143 -11.81 28.11 -23.08
N ARG A 144 -13.11 28.39 -23.17
CA ARG A 144 -13.89 28.31 -24.41
C ARG A 144 -13.45 29.41 -25.37
N LEU A 145 -13.04 29.01 -26.58
CA LEU A 145 -12.65 29.88 -27.68
C LEU A 145 -13.66 29.79 -28.84
N LEU A 146 -13.69 30.84 -29.66
CA LEU A 146 -14.53 30.92 -30.85
C LEU A 146 -13.79 30.35 -32.07
N GLY A 147 -13.97 29.06 -32.34
CA GLY A 147 -13.52 28.42 -33.58
C GLY A 147 -14.37 28.83 -34.77
N ARG A 148 -13.73 29.06 -35.92
CA ARG A 148 -14.42 29.43 -37.18
C ARG A 148 -14.25 28.40 -38.27
N ALA A 149 -13.03 27.91 -38.46
CA ALA A 149 -12.69 26.98 -39.53
C ALA A 149 -11.54 26.06 -39.12
N PHE A 150 -11.58 24.82 -39.60
CA PHE A 150 -10.53 23.83 -39.44
C PHE A 150 -10.25 23.20 -40.80
N GLY A 151 -8.97 23.09 -41.18
CA GLY A 151 -8.60 22.63 -42.52
C GLY A 151 -7.09 22.56 -42.73
N PRO A 152 -6.64 22.09 -43.91
CA PRO A 152 -5.23 22.10 -44.26
C PRO A 152 -4.71 23.55 -44.37
N ALA A 153 -3.48 23.74 -43.93
CA ALA A 153 -2.68 24.93 -44.11
C ALA A 153 -1.89 24.84 -45.43
N PRO A 154 -1.44 25.96 -46.00
CA PRO A 154 -0.54 25.96 -47.15
C PRO A 154 0.77 25.20 -46.90
N SER A 155 1.22 25.13 -45.65
CA SER A 155 2.37 24.35 -45.19
C SER A 155 2.17 22.83 -45.31
N GLY A 156 0.95 22.37 -45.56
CA GLY A 156 0.57 20.94 -45.49
C GLY A 156 0.21 20.47 -44.07
N ALA A 157 0.48 21.29 -43.05
CA ALA A 157 -0.02 21.06 -41.69
C ALA A 157 -1.55 21.28 -41.63
N TRP A 158 -2.18 20.91 -40.52
CA TRP A 158 -3.57 21.29 -40.26
C TRP A 158 -3.59 22.56 -39.42
N GLN A 159 -4.49 23.48 -39.77
CA GLN A 159 -4.70 24.74 -39.07
C GLN A 159 -6.13 24.84 -38.53
N LEU A 160 -6.24 25.52 -37.40
CA LEU A 160 -7.48 26.00 -36.82
C LEU A 160 -7.48 27.52 -36.84
N ARG A 161 -8.59 28.10 -37.26
CA ARG A 161 -8.80 29.55 -37.30
C ARG A 161 -9.94 29.92 -36.35
N GLY A 162 -9.75 31.00 -35.60
CA GLY A 162 -10.77 31.51 -34.70
C GLY A 162 -10.74 33.03 -34.57
N ALA A 163 -11.81 33.58 -33.99
CA ALA A 163 -11.88 35.00 -33.71
C ALA A 163 -10.96 35.37 -32.55
N VAL A 164 -10.25 36.50 -32.65
CA VAL A 164 -9.48 37.06 -31.54
C VAL A 164 -10.45 37.59 -30.47
N GLY A 165 -10.25 37.13 -29.22
CA GLY A 165 -10.79 37.75 -28.01
C GLY A 165 -9.65 38.10 -27.06
N ASP A 166 -9.95 38.45 -25.80
CA ASP A 166 -8.94 38.84 -24.79
C ASP A 166 -7.93 37.72 -24.46
N THR A 167 -8.24 36.46 -24.81
CA THR A 167 -7.36 35.29 -24.67
C THR A 167 -6.89 34.77 -26.02
N ALA A 168 -5.70 35.17 -26.46
CA ALA A 168 -5.08 34.66 -27.68
C ALA A 168 -4.46 33.26 -27.47
N VAL A 169 -4.61 32.39 -28.47
CA VAL A 169 -3.89 31.10 -28.59
C VAL A 169 -2.40 31.36 -28.80
N ARG A 170 -1.55 30.53 -28.21
CA ARG A 170 -0.08 30.63 -28.31
C ARG A 170 0.52 29.29 -28.73
N ALA A 171 1.75 29.35 -29.25
CA ALA A 171 2.56 28.15 -29.44
C ALA A 171 2.71 27.40 -28.10
N GLY A 172 2.50 26.09 -28.12
CA GLY A 172 2.51 25.23 -26.93
C GLY A 172 1.14 25.03 -26.26
N ASP A 173 0.10 25.75 -26.67
CA ASP A 173 -1.27 25.49 -26.17
C ASP A 173 -1.76 24.11 -26.65
N LEU A 174 -2.59 23.45 -25.83
CA LEU A 174 -3.37 22.28 -26.25
C LEU A 174 -4.82 22.70 -26.45
N LEU A 175 -5.38 22.44 -27.62
CA LEU A 175 -6.78 22.73 -27.92
C LEU A 175 -7.58 21.42 -27.96
N ARG A 176 -8.73 21.38 -27.28
CA ARG A 176 -9.74 20.34 -27.45
C ARG A 176 -10.79 20.83 -28.43
N LEU A 177 -10.90 20.15 -29.56
CA LEU A 177 -11.83 20.45 -30.65
C LEU A 177 -12.97 19.44 -30.63
N SER A 178 -14.22 19.89 -30.81
CA SER A 178 -15.35 18.95 -30.97
C SER A 178 -16.18 19.28 -32.21
N PHE A 179 -16.53 18.22 -32.93
CA PHE A 179 -17.23 18.22 -34.22
C PHE A 179 -18.43 17.26 -34.12
N GLY A 180 -19.37 17.54 -33.21
CA GLY A 180 -20.44 16.59 -32.88
C GLY A 180 -19.93 15.47 -31.97
N ASP A 181 -20.01 14.23 -32.44
CA ASP A 181 -19.57 13.03 -31.71
C ASP A 181 -18.05 12.77 -31.81
N VAL A 182 -17.34 13.53 -32.66
CA VAL A 182 -15.89 13.44 -32.85
C VAL A 182 -15.18 14.53 -32.07
N MET A 183 -14.11 14.15 -31.36
CA MET A 183 -13.26 15.04 -30.59
C MET A 183 -11.79 14.87 -30.96
N ALA A 184 -11.03 15.96 -30.90
CA ALA A 184 -9.59 15.95 -31.14
C ALA A 184 -8.83 16.77 -30.09
N TYR A 185 -7.66 16.27 -29.69
CA TYR A 185 -6.63 17.05 -29.01
C TYR A 185 -5.59 17.54 -30.02
N PHE A 186 -5.52 18.87 -30.18
CA PHE A 186 -4.74 19.56 -31.20
C PHE A 186 -3.58 20.34 -30.54
N PRO A 187 -2.33 19.84 -30.61
CA PRO A 187 -1.17 20.49 -30.01
C PRO A 187 -0.66 21.63 -30.91
N VAL A 188 -0.69 22.87 -30.43
CA VAL A 188 -0.37 24.05 -31.23
C VAL A 188 1.15 24.22 -31.37
N ALA A 189 1.67 24.11 -32.59
CA ALA A 189 3.05 24.41 -32.96
C ALA A 189 3.35 25.90 -32.95
N THR A 190 2.51 26.63 -33.66
CA THR A 190 2.67 28.04 -34.02
C THR A 190 1.30 28.67 -33.92
N ALA A 191 1.29 29.92 -33.46
CA ALA A 191 0.07 30.72 -33.40
C ALA A 191 0.41 32.12 -33.93
N THR A 192 -0.34 32.57 -34.93
CA THR A 192 -0.22 33.91 -35.50
C THR A 192 -1.58 34.61 -35.45
N VAL A 193 -1.57 35.94 -35.59
CA VAL A 193 -2.79 36.74 -35.67
C VAL A 193 -2.75 37.54 -36.96
N GLU A 194 -3.76 37.36 -37.79
CA GLU A 194 -3.94 38.04 -39.08
C GLU A 194 -5.33 38.67 -39.13
N ALA A 195 -5.38 39.99 -39.34
CA ALA A 195 -6.64 40.74 -39.50
C ALA A 195 -7.73 40.42 -38.44
N GLY A 196 -7.34 40.25 -37.16
CA GLY A 196 -8.28 39.94 -36.07
C GLY A 196 -8.73 38.47 -36.00
N THR A 197 -8.08 37.58 -36.74
CA THR A 197 -8.26 36.12 -36.68
C THR A 197 -6.96 35.49 -36.20
N TRP A 198 -7.01 34.63 -35.18
CA TRP A 198 -5.85 33.82 -34.83
C TRP A 198 -5.83 32.55 -35.69
N ILE A 199 -4.63 32.12 -36.04
CA ILE A 199 -4.35 30.94 -36.84
C ILE A 199 -3.38 30.08 -36.03
N ALA A 200 -3.77 28.85 -35.72
CA ALA A 200 -2.97 27.89 -34.98
C ALA A 200 -2.67 26.67 -35.86
N GLU A 201 -1.40 26.31 -36.04
CA GLU A 201 -1.00 25.10 -36.77
C GLU A 201 -0.55 24.00 -35.79
N ALA A 202 -0.76 22.73 -36.14
CA ALA A 202 -0.37 21.60 -35.29
C ALA A 202 1.14 21.33 -35.32
N SER A 203 1.73 20.92 -34.19
CA SER A 203 3.14 20.46 -34.13
C SER A 203 3.33 18.98 -34.36
N GLU A 204 2.30 18.21 -34.06
CA GLU A 204 2.30 16.74 -34.04
C GLU A 204 0.95 16.24 -34.55
N PRO A 205 0.84 14.95 -34.91
CA PRO A 205 -0.44 14.31 -35.15
C PRO A 205 -1.41 14.54 -33.98
N SER A 206 -2.63 14.96 -34.31
CA SER A 206 -3.69 15.14 -33.30
C SER A 206 -4.23 13.79 -32.85
N THR A 207 -4.64 13.69 -31.58
CA THR A 207 -5.29 12.47 -31.06
C THR A 207 -6.80 12.62 -31.23
N TRP A 208 -7.45 11.63 -31.85
CA TRP A 208 -8.87 11.69 -32.22
C TRP A 208 -9.69 10.61 -31.53
N PHE A 209 -10.93 10.94 -31.17
CA PHE A 209 -11.88 10.02 -30.55
C PHE A 209 -13.30 10.20 -31.11
N HIS A 210 -14.04 9.10 -31.24
CA HIS A 210 -15.52 9.16 -31.16
C HIS A 210 -15.96 9.08 -29.70
N LEU A 211 -17.02 9.81 -29.35
CA LEU A 211 -17.54 9.91 -27.98
C LEU A 211 -18.88 9.18 -27.78
N ASP A 212 -19.73 9.12 -28.80
CA ASP A 212 -21.11 8.63 -28.67
C ASP A 212 -21.33 7.25 -29.31
N ARG A 213 -20.30 6.39 -29.33
CA ARG A 213 -20.46 5.01 -29.81
C ARG A 213 -20.98 4.11 -28.68
N PRO A 214 -22.10 3.38 -28.90
CA PRO A 214 -22.70 2.55 -27.87
C PRO A 214 -21.79 1.37 -27.52
N LEU A 215 -21.60 1.15 -26.23
CA LEU A 215 -20.96 -0.03 -25.67
C LEU A 215 -21.92 -1.22 -25.55
N ALA A 216 -23.21 -0.95 -25.34
CA ALA A 216 -24.23 -1.98 -25.13
C ALA A 216 -24.35 -2.91 -26.35
N GLY A 217 -24.46 -4.21 -26.08
CA GLY A 217 -24.63 -5.24 -27.11
C GLY A 217 -23.34 -5.65 -27.82
N ARG A 218 -22.19 -5.05 -27.48
CA ARG A 218 -20.87 -5.48 -27.98
C ARG A 218 -20.25 -6.50 -27.04
N VAL A 219 -19.53 -7.46 -27.61
CA VAL A 219 -18.78 -8.47 -26.86
C VAL A 219 -17.31 -8.05 -26.84
N ALA A 220 -16.79 -7.73 -25.66
CA ALA A 220 -15.36 -7.52 -25.48
C ALA A 220 -14.65 -8.87 -25.54
N VAL A 221 -13.67 -8.99 -26.44
CA VAL A 221 -12.85 -10.21 -26.60
C VAL A 221 -11.56 -10.12 -25.78
N GLU A 222 -11.08 -8.91 -25.51
CA GLU A 222 -9.97 -8.66 -24.60
C GLU A 222 -10.27 -7.45 -23.73
N ALA A 223 -9.80 -7.51 -22.48
CA ALA A 223 -9.81 -6.39 -21.56
C ALA A 223 -8.41 -6.27 -20.96
N HIS A 224 -7.90 -5.05 -20.92
CA HIS A 224 -6.57 -4.76 -20.41
C HIS A 224 -6.64 -3.60 -19.42
N HIS A 225 -6.00 -3.76 -18.28
CA HIS A 225 -5.81 -2.71 -17.29
C HIS A 225 -4.50 -2.00 -17.58
N ARG A 226 -4.56 -0.68 -17.84
CA ARG A 226 -3.37 0.16 -17.97
C ARG A 226 -3.04 0.77 -16.63
N HIS A 227 -1.84 0.50 -16.17
CA HIS A 227 -1.27 1.06 -14.95
C HIS A 227 0.07 1.75 -15.28
N LEU A 228 0.72 2.32 -14.26
CA LEU A 228 1.95 3.09 -14.44
C LEU A 228 3.07 2.33 -15.17
N ASP A 229 3.27 1.07 -14.79
CA ASP A 229 4.39 0.26 -15.26
C ASP A 229 4.08 -0.57 -16.52
N GLY A 230 2.85 -0.50 -17.05
CA GLY A 230 2.48 -1.26 -18.23
C GLY A 230 0.99 -1.49 -18.41
N GLU A 231 0.68 -2.59 -19.07
CA GLU A 231 -0.67 -3.04 -19.35
C GLU A 231 -0.77 -4.53 -19.05
N THR A 232 -1.82 -4.93 -18.34
CA THR A 232 -2.04 -6.30 -17.89
C THR A 232 -3.43 -6.80 -18.29
N PRO A 233 -3.58 -8.07 -18.70
CA PRO A 233 -4.85 -8.60 -19.16
C PRO A 233 -5.82 -8.90 -18.01
N LEU A 234 -7.07 -8.48 -18.16
CA LEU A 234 -8.18 -8.80 -17.25
C LEU A 234 -8.95 -10.03 -17.74
N ALA A 235 -8.74 -11.18 -17.08
CA ALA A 235 -9.25 -12.47 -17.54
C ALA A 235 -10.78 -12.66 -17.38
N ASN A 236 -11.48 -11.86 -16.57
CA ASN A 236 -12.83 -12.17 -16.09
C ASN A 236 -13.88 -11.04 -16.26
N LEU A 237 -13.80 -10.25 -17.33
CA LEU A 237 -14.84 -9.28 -17.66
C LEU A 237 -16.06 -9.99 -18.25
N LEU A 238 -17.25 -9.81 -17.68
CA LEU A 238 -18.41 -10.59 -18.13
C LEU A 238 -19.55 -9.82 -18.79
N THR A 239 -19.77 -8.56 -18.44
CA THR A 239 -20.83 -7.79 -19.08
C THR A 239 -20.51 -6.31 -19.06
N VAL A 240 -20.59 -5.70 -20.25
CA VAL A 240 -20.57 -4.24 -20.42
C VAL A 240 -22.00 -3.75 -20.48
N SER A 241 -22.39 -2.94 -19.49
CA SER A 241 -23.66 -2.23 -19.48
C SER A 241 -23.43 -0.74 -19.71
N THR A 242 -24.39 -0.07 -20.34
CA THR A 242 -24.38 1.38 -20.49
C THR A 242 -25.18 2.03 -19.38
N GLY A 243 -24.79 3.23 -18.98
CA GLY A 243 -25.56 4.04 -18.04
C GLY A 243 -26.97 4.30 -18.57
N ALA A 244 -27.92 4.59 -17.67
CA ALA A 244 -29.33 4.80 -18.03
C ALA A 244 -29.56 5.99 -18.99
N ASP A 245 -28.60 6.92 -19.06
CA ASP A 245 -28.59 8.08 -19.96
C ASP A 245 -27.80 7.84 -21.26
N GLY A 246 -27.24 6.65 -21.43
CA GLY A 246 -26.42 6.24 -22.57
C GLY A 246 -25.03 6.90 -22.65
N ARG A 247 -24.64 7.71 -21.66
CA ARG A 247 -23.37 8.47 -21.70
C ARG A 247 -22.26 7.84 -20.88
N GLY A 248 -22.60 7.10 -19.81
CA GLY A 248 -21.66 6.32 -19.01
C GLY A 248 -21.61 4.82 -19.30
N PHE A 249 -20.75 4.12 -18.56
CA PHE A 249 -20.59 2.67 -18.62
C PHE A 249 -20.51 2.05 -17.22
N ALA A 250 -20.94 0.81 -17.10
CA ALA A 250 -20.68 -0.02 -15.93
C ALA A 250 -20.30 -1.44 -16.36
N LEU A 251 -19.23 -1.95 -15.77
CA LEU A 251 -18.61 -3.23 -16.05
C LEU A 251 -18.73 -4.13 -14.82
N GLU A 252 -19.16 -5.37 -15.03
CA GLU A 252 -19.12 -6.42 -14.00
C GLU A 252 -17.90 -7.32 -14.22
N LEU A 253 -17.12 -7.49 -13.14
CA LEU A 253 -15.95 -8.35 -13.04
C LEU A 253 -16.32 -9.58 -12.21
N ARG A 254 -15.98 -10.80 -12.66
CA ARG A 254 -16.20 -12.03 -11.87
C ARG A 254 -14.91 -12.63 -11.32
N GLY A 255 -15.03 -13.29 -10.18
CA GLY A 255 -13.94 -14.06 -9.59
C GLY A 255 -12.78 -13.19 -9.12
N PRO A 256 -11.69 -13.81 -8.66
CA PRO A 256 -10.57 -13.06 -8.16
C PRO A 256 -9.92 -12.27 -9.30
N SER A 257 -10.01 -10.94 -9.24
CA SER A 257 -9.13 -10.08 -10.01
C SER A 257 -7.80 -10.05 -9.28
N SER A 258 -6.78 -10.71 -9.83
CA SER A 258 -5.40 -10.67 -9.28
C SER A 258 -4.81 -9.25 -9.25
N GLU A 259 -5.53 -8.27 -9.80
CA GLU A 259 -5.21 -6.85 -9.83
C GLU A 259 -6.24 -6.05 -9.04
N ALA A 260 -5.77 -5.26 -8.08
CA ALA A 260 -6.58 -4.27 -7.42
C ALA A 260 -6.77 -3.07 -8.37
N LEU A 261 -7.90 -3.02 -9.06
CA LEU A 261 -8.32 -1.83 -9.81
C LEU A 261 -8.64 -0.70 -8.83
N LEU A 262 -8.45 0.53 -9.28
CA LEU A 262 -8.59 1.75 -8.49
C LEU A 262 -9.30 2.84 -9.30
N PRO A 263 -10.03 3.75 -8.64
CA PRO A 263 -10.60 4.91 -9.31
C PRO A 263 -9.54 5.70 -10.07
N GLY A 264 -9.78 5.91 -11.36
CA GLY A 264 -8.91 6.63 -12.28
C GLY A 264 -7.93 5.78 -13.09
N ASP A 265 -7.89 4.47 -12.84
CA ASP A 265 -7.26 3.53 -13.76
C ASP A 265 -7.94 3.59 -15.14
N LEU A 266 -7.20 3.20 -16.16
CA LEU A 266 -7.65 3.23 -17.55
C LEU A 266 -7.78 1.81 -18.07
N LEU A 267 -9.01 1.38 -18.38
CA LEU A 267 -9.23 0.12 -19.05
C LEU A 267 -9.20 0.29 -20.57
N ARG A 268 -8.57 -0.64 -21.27
CA ARG A 268 -8.68 -0.78 -22.72
C ARG A 268 -9.45 -2.04 -23.05
N LEU A 269 -10.58 -1.88 -23.72
CA LEU A 269 -11.38 -2.98 -24.25
C LEU A 269 -11.11 -3.14 -25.74
N VAL A 270 -10.99 -4.39 -26.19
CA VAL A 270 -10.95 -4.77 -27.60
C VAL A 270 -12.22 -5.57 -27.91
N PHE A 271 -12.93 -5.19 -28.96
CA PHE A 271 -14.16 -5.85 -29.40
C PHE A 271 -13.90 -6.80 -30.57
N ASP A 272 -14.85 -7.68 -30.82
CA ASP A 272 -14.85 -8.66 -31.90
C ASP A 272 -14.69 -8.05 -33.31
N ASP A 273 -15.21 -6.84 -33.53
CA ASP A 273 -15.03 -6.06 -34.76
C ASP A 273 -13.65 -5.40 -34.89
N GLY A 274 -12.74 -5.64 -33.93
CA GLY A 274 -11.40 -5.06 -33.85
C GLY A 274 -11.36 -3.62 -33.35
N SER A 275 -12.51 -3.01 -33.06
CA SER A 275 -12.54 -1.68 -32.46
C SER A 275 -12.03 -1.72 -31.02
N GLN A 276 -11.49 -0.58 -30.57
CA GLN A 276 -10.96 -0.42 -29.22
C GLN A 276 -11.65 0.74 -28.52
N ALA A 277 -11.88 0.60 -27.22
CA ALA A 277 -12.38 1.67 -26.38
C ALA A 277 -11.48 1.83 -25.15
N LEU A 278 -11.23 3.09 -24.79
CA LEU A 278 -10.54 3.51 -23.57
C LEU A 278 -11.60 3.96 -22.56
N LEU A 279 -11.59 3.34 -21.38
CA LEU A 279 -12.59 3.48 -20.34
C LEU A 279 -11.90 3.97 -19.06
N PRO A 280 -11.83 5.28 -18.82
CA PRO A 280 -11.35 5.81 -17.56
C PRO A 280 -12.34 5.47 -16.44
N LEU A 281 -11.88 4.86 -15.35
CA LEU A 281 -12.73 4.46 -14.24
C LEU A 281 -13.01 5.64 -13.30
N ASP A 282 -14.27 5.92 -12.99
CA ASP A 282 -14.67 6.94 -12.01
C ASP A 282 -14.97 6.30 -10.64
N HIS A 283 -15.59 5.12 -10.66
CA HIS A 283 -15.93 4.35 -9.45
C HIS A 283 -15.47 2.90 -9.60
N VAL A 284 -14.91 2.37 -8.51
CA VAL A 284 -14.41 0.99 -8.42
C VAL A 284 -14.87 0.40 -7.09
N ASP A 285 -15.66 -0.66 -7.18
CA ASP A 285 -16.17 -1.44 -6.06
C ASP A 285 -15.84 -2.91 -6.31
N VAL A 286 -14.63 -3.32 -5.93
CA VAL A 286 -14.06 -4.62 -6.29
C VAL A 286 -13.54 -5.34 -5.06
N ASP A 287 -14.00 -6.58 -4.88
CA ASP A 287 -13.48 -7.56 -3.94
C ASP A 287 -12.46 -8.46 -4.67
N PRO A 288 -11.18 -8.49 -4.25
CA PRO A 288 -10.14 -9.26 -4.92
C PRO A 288 -10.37 -10.76 -5.00
N GLU A 289 -11.27 -11.33 -4.20
CA GLU A 289 -11.60 -12.76 -4.22
C GLU A 289 -12.94 -13.06 -4.92
N ARG A 290 -13.88 -12.10 -4.89
CA ARG A 290 -15.26 -12.30 -5.33
C ARG A 290 -15.62 -11.58 -6.62
N GLY A 291 -14.79 -10.64 -7.08
CA GLY A 291 -15.06 -9.78 -8.23
C GLY A 291 -15.70 -8.46 -7.82
N GLY A 292 -16.34 -7.75 -8.75
CA GLY A 292 -16.89 -6.43 -8.44
C GLY A 292 -17.50 -5.68 -9.60
N ARG A 293 -17.76 -4.39 -9.37
CA ARG A 293 -18.31 -3.46 -10.35
C ARG A 293 -17.39 -2.26 -10.50
N VAL A 294 -17.13 -1.88 -11.74
CA VAL A 294 -16.45 -0.61 -12.06
C VAL A 294 -17.29 0.20 -13.02
N SER A 295 -17.23 1.52 -12.95
CA SER A 295 -18.02 2.40 -13.81
C SER A 295 -17.31 3.69 -14.13
N GLY A 296 -17.74 4.34 -15.22
CA GLY A 296 -17.28 5.67 -15.58
C GLY A 296 -18.26 6.44 -16.47
N ASP A 297 -17.99 7.73 -16.63
CA ASP A 297 -18.88 8.74 -17.21
C ASP A 297 -18.86 8.74 -18.73
N ARG A 298 -17.79 8.23 -19.37
CA ARG A 298 -17.65 8.21 -20.83
C ARG A 298 -16.61 7.21 -21.32
N ALA A 299 -16.89 6.60 -22.46
CA ALA A 299 -15.91 5.80 -23.21
C ALA A 299 -15.33 6.60 -24.39
N PHE A 300 -14.04 6.42 -24.64
CA PHE A 300 -13.31 7.10 -25.71
C PHE A 300 -12.90 6.07 -26.76
N TRP A 301 -13.28 6.30 -28.02
CA TRP A 301 -13.02 5.37 -29.11
C TRP A 301 -11.94 5.94 -30.03
N PRO A 302 -10.67 5.51 -29.91
CA PRO A 302 -9.57 6.07 -30.70
C PRO A 302 -9.85 5.95 -32.20
N VAL A 303 -9.54 7.02 -32.93
CA VAL A 303 -9.69 7.09 -34.39
C VAL A 303 -8.35 7.45 -35.01
N SER A 304 -8.05 6.87 -36.18
CA SER A 304 -6.89 7.30 -36.96
C SER A 304 -7.02 8.78 -37.32
N GLU A 305 -5.88 9.46 -37.42
CA GLU A 305 -5.87 10.88 -37.75
C GLU A 305 -6.57 11.19 -39.09
N ALA A 306 -6.40 10.33 -40.10
CA ALA A 306 -7.10 10.46 -41.38
C ALA A 306 -8.63 10.31 -41.23
N GLY A 307 -9.08 9.34 -40.42
CA GLY A 307 -10.50 9.14 -40.16
C GLY A 307 -11.13 10.29 -39.39
N GLY A 308 -10.45 10.80 -38.36
CA GLY A 308 -10.89 11.96 -37.59
C GLY A 308 -10.99 13.23 -38.43
N ARG A 309 -9.98 13.51 -39.26
CA ARG A 309 -9.99 14.65 -40.21
C ARG A 309 -11.12 14.55 -41.23
N ALA A 310 -11.37 13.36 -41.78
CA ALA A 310 -12.47 13.13 -42.72
C ALA A 310 -13.83 13.40 -42.07
N ALA A 311 -14.05 12.90 -40.86
CA ALA A 311 -15.27 13.13 -40.10
C ALA A 311 -15.47 14.62 -39.75
N ALA A 312 -14.42 15.30 -39.30
CA ALA A 312 -14.46 16.74 -39.02
C ALA A 312 -14.81 17.55 -40.27
N THR A 313 -14.19 17.24 -41.42
CA THR A 313 -14.45 17.93 -42.69
C THR A 313 -15.91 17.74 -43.13
N ALA A 314 -16.42 16.51 -43.05
CA ALA A 314 -17.82 16.20 -43.37
C ALA A 314 -18.80 16.95 -42.45
N TRP A 315 -18.49 17.02 -41.15
CA TRP A 315 -19.33 17.73 -40.18
C TRP A 315 -19.38 19.24 -40.41
N LEU A 316 -18.24 19.86 -40.74
CA LEU A 316 -18.15 21.30 -41.04
C LEU A 316 -18.90 21.67 -42.32
N GLY A 317 -18.90 20.78 -43.32
CA GLY A 317 -19.58 20.97 -44.61
C GLY A 317 -21.09 20.70 -44.58
N ALA A 318 -21.63 20.17 -43.48
CA ALA A 318 -23.05 19.88 -43.36
C ALA A 318 -23.89 21.16 -43.24
N ALA A 319 -25.10 21.17 -43.82
CA ALA A 319 -26.04 22.29 -43.72
C ALA A 319 -26.93 22.18 -42.46
N PRO A 320 -27.22 23.29 -41.75
CA PRO A 320 -26.57 24.60 -41.87
C PRO A 320 -25.10 24.54 -41.43
N MET A 321 -24.25 25.42 -41.98
CA MET A 321 -22.82 25.48 -41.63
C MET A 321 -22.61 25.48 -40.12
N ARG A 322 -21.65 24.67 -39.67
CA ARG A 322 -21.35 24.45 -38.25
C ARG A 322 -19.96 24.96 -37.93
N HIS A 323 -19.77 25.35 -36.67
CA HIS A 323 -18.46 25.77 -36.15
C HIS A 323 -18.04 24.83 -35.03
N PRO A 324 -16.76 24.39 -35.00
CA PRO A 324 -16.30 23.49 -33.97
C PRO A 324 -16.29 24.20 -32.62
N THR A 325 -16.58 23.45 -31.57
CA THR A 325 -16.30 23.93 -30.22
C THR A 325 -14.82 23.80 -29.95
N VAL A 326 -14.20 24.85 -29.43
CA VAL A 326 -12.76 24.89 -29.16
C VAL A 326 -12.55 25.26 -27.71
N ASP A 327 -11.89 24.40 -26.95
CA ASP A 327 -11.43 24.70 -25.59
C ASP A 327 -9.90 24.76 -25.59
N ARG A 328 -9.31 25.82 -25.05
CA ARG A 328 -7.88 25.78 -24.68
C ARG A 328 -7.76 25.08 -23.33
N VAL A 329 -7.08 23.96 -23.31
CA VAL A 329 -6.95 23.08 -22.14
C VAL A 329 -5.63 23.36 -21.43
N GLN A 330 -5.72 23.66 -20.14
CA GLN A 330 -4.61 23.79 -19.21
C GLN A 330 -4.86 22.88 -18.01
N LEU A 331 -3.82 22.67 -17.22
CA LEU A 331 -3.85 21.77 -16.08
C LEU A 331 -3.45 22.53 -14.81
N ALA A 332 -4.23 22.32 -13.75
CA ALA A 332 -3.79 22.59 -12.40
C ALA A 332 -3.42 21.26 -11.74
N LEU A 333 -2.15 21.09 -11.39
CA LEU A 333 -1.67 19.87 -10.75
C LEU A 333 -1.89 19.98 -9.25
N VAL A 334 -2.49 18.94 -8.66
CA VAL A 334 -2.89 18.89 -7.26
C VAL A 334 -2.01 17.87 -6.54
N ALA A 335 -1.40 18.30 -5.44
CA ALA A 335 -0.67 17.44 -4.52
C ALA A 335 -1.39 17.41 -3.19
N THR A 336 -1.89 16.24 -2.79
CA THR A 336 -2.59 16.06 -1.52
C THR A 336 -1.73 15.27 -0.57
N HIS A 337 -1.25 15.93 0.49
CA HIS A 337 -0.49 15.30 1.55
C HIS A 337 -1.44 14.86 2.67
N LEU A 338 -1.29 13.63 3.17
CA LEU A 338 -2.16 13.06 4.23
C LEU A 338 -2.20 13.93 5.51
N ASP A 339 -1.03 14.41 5.95
CA ASP A 339 -0.90 15.25 7.16
C ASP A 339 -0.98 16.78 6.93
N LEU A 340 -0.59 17.28 5.74
CA LEU A 340 -0.30 18.71 5.50
C LEU A 340 -1.34 19.40 4.61
N GLY A 341 -2.35 18.66 4.14
CA GLY A 341 -3.39 19.18 3.25
C GLY A 341 -2.98 19.23 1.78
N THR A 342 -3.69 20.04 1.01
CA THR A 342 -3.59 20.07 -0.46
C THR A 342 -2.89 21.33 -0.95
N THR A 343 -1.94 21.16 -1.86
CA THR A 343 -1.29 22.23 -2.62
C THR A 343 -1.67 22.12 -4.09
N THR A 344 -1.90 23.26 -4.75
CA THR A 344 -2.26 23.29 -6.17
C THR A 344 -1.31 24.19 -6.94
N LEU A 345 -0.90 23.71 -8.10
CA LEU A 345 -0.04 24.41 -9.03
C LEU A 345 -0.79 24.61 -10.36
N ARG A 346 -1.14 25.86 -10.67
CA ARG A 346 -2.03 26.23 -11.78
C ARG A 346 -1.29 26.67 -13.04
N ASP A 347 -2.04 26.85 -14.12
CA ASP A 347 -1.59 27.30 -15.45
C ASP A 347 -0.46 26.46 -16.06
N LEU A 348 -0.50 25.14 -15.84
CA LEU A 348 0.44 24.24 -16.49
C LEU A 348 -0.05 23.90 -17.90
N GLY A 349 0.89 23.90 -18.83
CA GLY A 349 0.66 23.45 -20.19
C GLY A 349 0.79 21.95 -20.31
N LEU A 350 0.25 21.42 -21.40
CA LEU A 350 0.15 19.99 -21.69
C LEU A 350 1.03 19.54 -22.87
N THR A 351 1.80 20.45 -23.46
CA THR A 351 2.71 20.15 -24.58
C THR A 351 4.14 20.54 -24.23
N ALA A 352 5.13 19.82 -24.80
CA ALA A 352 6.54 20.08 -24.55
C ALA A 352 7.03 21.48 -24.96
N ARG A 353 6.30 22.17 -25.84
CA ARG A 353 6.62 23.55 -26.28
C ARG A 353 6.07 24.62 -25.34
N HIS A 354 5.17 24.25 -24.43
CA HIS A 354 4.60 25.21 -23.50
C HIS A 354 5.66 25.65 -22.47
N PRO A 355 5.82 26.96 -22.20
CA PRO A 355 6.83 27.44 -21.22
C PRO A 355 6.67 26.86 -19.82
N ARG A 356 5.43 26.54 -19.42
CA ARG A 356 5.08 25.89 -18.16
C ARG A 356 4.59 24.45 -18.36
N TYR A 357 5.22 23.67 -19.23
CA TYR A 357 4.84 22.26 -19.41
C TYR A 357 4.93 21.50 -18.09
N TRP A 358 3.85 20.82 -17.69
CA TRP A 358 3.84 20.11 -16.40
C TRP A 358 4.92 19.02 -16.31
N ALA A 359 5.28 18.39 -17.43
CA ALA A 359 6.22 17.28 -17.44
C ALA A 359 7.69 17.74 -17.38
N THR A 360 7.96 19.05 -17.40
CA THR A 360 9.31 19.63 -17.21
C THR A 360 9.53 20.18 -15.80
N LEU A 361 8.58 19.97 -14.88
CA LEU A 361 8.72 20.37 -13.48
C LEU A 361 10.05 19.85 -12.90
N PRO A 362 10.88 20.72 -12.29
CA PRO A 362 12.22 20.34 -11.87
C PRO A 362 12.20 19.47 -10.60
N SER A 363 13.10 18.49 -10.53
CA SER A 363 13.46 17.89 -9.23
C SER A 363 14.24 18.87 -8.37
N ASP A 364 14.32 18.60 -7.07
CA ASP A 364 15.13 19.38 -6.15
C ASP A 364 16.61 19.37 -6.56
N ALA A 365 17.15 18.21 -6.98
CA ALA A 365 18.55 18.13 -7.44
C ALA A 365 18.82 19.06 -8.62
N ARG A 366 17.89 19.14 -9.59
CA ARG A 366 18.01 20.05 -10.74
C ARG A 366 17.81 21.51 -10.34
N PHE A 367 16.88 21.78 -9.43
CA PHE A 367 16.57 23.14 -9.00
C PHE A 367 17.69 23.77 -8.18
N PHE A 368 18.31 23.00 -7.28
CA PHE A 368 19.37 23.49 -6.40
C PHE A 368 20.80 23.27 -6.95
N GLY A 369 20.98 22.33 -7.88
CA GLY A 369 22.30 21.90 -8.32
C GLY A 369 23.16 22.95 -9.04
N ARG A 370 22.60 24.05 -9.59
CA ARG A 370 23.39 25.13 -10.19
C ARG A 370 22.75 26.52 -10.04
N PRO A 371 23.47 27.53 -9.50
CA PRO A 371 23.01 28.92 -9.42
C PRO A 371 22.77 29.58 -10.80
N GLU A 372 23.60 29.24 -11.80
CA GLU A 372 23.57 29.81 -13.16
C GLU A 372 22.41 29.26 -14.01
N ALA A 373 21.88 28.09 -13.64
CA ALA A 373 20.75 27.44 -14.30
C ALA A 373 19.46 27.59 -13.48
N ARG A 374 19.36 28.63 -12.64
CA ARG A 374 18.07 29.01 -12.04
C ARG A 374 17.07 29.13 -13.17
N LEU A 375 16.06 28.28 -13.13
CA LEU A 375 14.99 28.24 -14.12
C LEU A 375 14.24 29.57 -13.99
N GLU A 376 14.65 30.61 -14.72
CA GLU A 376 14.07 31.96 -14.65
C GLU A 376 12.54 31.95 -14.90
N TRP A 377 12.04 30.90 -15.54
CA TRP A 377 10.62 30.67 -15.83
C TRP A 377 9.83 29.98 -14.70
N TRP A 378 10.50 29.53 -13.62
CA TRP A 378 9.89 28.75 -12.55
C TRP A 378 10.09 29.41 -11.18
N SER A 379 9.01 29.95 -10.62
CA SER A 379 8.95 30.35 -9.21
C SER A 379 8.10 29.34 -8.43
N PRO A 380 8.55 28.86 -7.26
CA PRO A 380 7.71 28.02 -6.42
C PRO A 380 6.45 28.79 -6.00
N PRO A 381 5.32 28.10 -5.74
CA PRO A 381 4.12 28.73 -5.21
C PRO A 381 4.41 29.38 -3.84
N GLU A 382 3.65 30.41 -3.49
CA GLU A 382 3.66 30.98 -2.14
C GLU A 382 3.37 29.87 -1.11
N GLY A 383 4.24 29.70 -0.12
CA GLY A 383 4.07 28.69 0.94
C GLY A 383 4.89 27.40 0.79
N GLY A 384 5.78 27.27 -0.20
CA GLY A 384 6.82 26.23 -0.20
C GLY A 384 7.04 25.51 -1.52
N ARG A 385 7.78 24.39 -1.47
CA ARG A 385 8.09 23.56 -2.65
C ARG A 385 6.90 22.66 -3.01
N PHE A 386 6.50 22.68 -4.28
CA PHE A 386 5.53 21.71 -4.81
C PHE A 386 6.06 20.29 -4.70
N ALA A 387 5.23 19.30 -4.34
CA ALA A 387 5.69 17.96 -3.97
C ALA A 387 6.28 17.12 -5.13
N PHE A 388 5.93 17.46 -6.36
CA PHE A 388 6.26 16.64 -7.52
C PHE A 388 7.19 17.32 -8.52
N ALA A 389 7.91 16.49 -9.25
CA ALA A 389 8.67 16.81 -10.44
C ALA A 389 8.13 16.03 -11.65
N GLY A 390 8.45 16.51 -12.85
CA GLY A 390 8.07 15.87 -14.10
C GLY A 390 8.77 14.53 -14.29
N PRO A 391 8.23 13.62 -15.13
CA PRO A 391 8.78 12.29 -15.35
C PRO A 391 10.13 12.35 -16.09
N SER A 392 10.88 11.24 -16.07
CA SER A 392 12.18 11.13 -16.75
C SER A 392 12.05 11.06 -18.28
N ALA A 393 10.92 10.57 -18.79
CA ALA A 393 10.59 10.52 -20.21
C ALA A 393 9.22 11.15 -20.41
N THR A 394 9.08 11.97 -21.45
CA THR A 394 7.86 12.73 -21.73
C THR A 394 7.31 12.38 -23.10
N ALA A 395 6.00 12.13 -23.19
CA ALA A 395 5.30 12.17 -24.46
C ALA A 395 5.38 13.59 -25.08
N ALA A 396 5.14 13.69 -26.39
CA ALA A 396 5.18 14.97 -27.11
C ALA A 396 4.14 15.96 -26.55
N TYR A 397 2.96 15.43 -26.21
CA TYR A 397 1.95 16.10 -25.41
C TYR A 397 1.17 15.08 -24.58
N THR A 398 0.46 15.58 -23.59
CA THR A 398 -0.47 14.82 -22.75
C THR A 398 -1.86 15.40 -22.88
N TYR A 399 -2.90 14.63 -22.69
CA TYR A 399 -4.28 15.10 -22.77
C TYR A 399 -5.14 14.43 -21.70
N PRO A 400 -6.13 15.16 -21.16
CA PRO A 400 -7.08 14.60 -20.22
C PRO A 400 -8.09 13.70 -20.93
N LEU A 401 -8.32 12.49 -20.43
CA LEU A 401 -9.52 11.70 -20.75
C LEU A 401 -10.63 11.90 -19.72
N ARG A 402 -10.35 12.66 -18.65
CA ARG A 402 -11.31 13.06 -17.63
C ARG A 402 -11.24 14.56 -17.42
N SER A 403 -12.34 15.20 -17.07
CA SER A 403 -12.40 16.65 -16.83
C SER A 403 -12.84 16.95 -15.39
N PRO A 404 -12.06 16.52 -14.37
CA PRO A 404 -12.35 16.87 -12.98
C PRO A 404 -12.29 18.39 -12.82
N SER A 405 -13.35 18.97 -12.26
CA SER A 405 -13.50 20.43 -12.11
C SER A 405 -13.33 20.90 -10.65
N LEU A 406 -13.33 19.99 -9.68
CA LEU A 406 -13.16 20.30 -8.26
C LEU A 406 -12.05 19.44 -7.61
N PRO A 407 -11.19 20.02 -6.74
CA PRO A 407 -10.15 19.28 -6.00
C PRO A 407 -10.65 18.27 -4.96
N SER A 408 -11.94 18.30 -4.62
CA SER A 408 -12.55 17.54 -3.51
C SER A 408 -12.97 16.11 -3.88
N ASP A 409 -12.94 15.75 -5.15
CA ASP A 409 -13.38 14.44 -5.58
C ASP A 409 -12.44 13.34 -5.04
N ALA A 410 -12.99 12.19 -4.66
CA ALA A 410 -12.21 11.00 -4.26
C ALA A 410 -11.12 10.62 -5.29
N ILE A 411 -11.28 11.12 -6.52
CA ILE A 411 -10.40 11.07 -7.69
C ILE A 411 -9.01 11.69 -7.44
N HIS A 412 -8.87 12.66 -6.53
CA HIS A 412 -7.58 13.30 -6.19
C HIS A 412 -6.80 12.55 -5.11
N ARG A 413 -7.41 11.53 -4.50
CA ARG A 413 -6.71 10.49 -3.77
C ARG A 413 -6.42 9.39 -4.78
N GLY A 414 -5.49 9.66 -5.70
CA GLY A 414 -4.80 8.58 -6.40
C GLY A 414 -4.38 7.50 -5.39
N PRO A 415 -4.27 6.24 -5.80
CA PRO A 415 -4.05 5.16 -4.86
C PRO A 415 -2.86 5.50 -3.97
N ALA A 416 -3.03 5.31 -2.64
CA ALA A 416 -1.86 5.03 -1.83
C ALA A 416 -1.14 3.92 -2.56
N SER A 417 0.11 4.16 -2.97
CA SER A 417 0.89 3.10 -3.59
C SER A 417 0.76 1.86 -2.72
N PRO A 418 0.55 0.66 -3.30
CA PRO A 418 0.47 -0.56 -2.51
C PRO A 418 1.61 -0.55 -1.50
N ALA A 419 1.29 -0.89 -0.24
CA ALA A 419 2.24 -0.82 0.86
C ALA A 419 3.59 -1.38 0.37
N PRO A 420 4.65 -0.56 0.34
CA PRO A 420 5.84 -0.91 -0.40
C PRO A 420 6.43 -2.20 0.17
N ALA A 421 6.96 -3.05 -0.71
CA ALA A 421 7.72 -4.22 -0.27
C ALA A 421 8.99 -3.81 0.51
N SER A 422 9.54 -2.62 0.23
CA SER A 422 10.71 -2.04 0.88
C SER A 422 10.33 -1.23 2.12
N ARG A 423 11.26 -1.06 3.06
CA ARG A 423 11.03 -0.34 4.33
C ARG A 423 11.44 1.14 4.25
N ASP A 424 10.94 1.98 5.14
CA ASP A 424 11.20 3.43 5.14
C ASP A 424 12.70 3.75 5.06
N LEU A 425 13.52 3.10 5.91
CA LEU A 425 14.98 3.26 5.91
C LEU A 425 15.64 2.85 4.60
N GLU A 426 15.12 1.84 3.91
CA GLU A 426 15.65 1.43 2.61
C GLU A 426 15.33 2.48 1.55
N ARG A 427 14.10 3.01 1.55
CA ARG A 427 13.68 4.07 0.63
C ARG A 427 14.38 5.40 0.89
N ASP A 428 14.73 5.66 2.15
CA ASP A 428 15.51 6.83 2.54
C ASP A 428 17.02 6.68 2.24
N GLY A 429 17.47 5.50 1.79
CA GLY A 429 18.89 5.22 1.58
C GLY A 429 19.69 5.11 2.88
N LEU A 430 19.02 4.83 4.00
CA LEU A 430 19.56 4.78 5.36
C LEU A 430 19.55 3.36 5.93
N THR A 431 19.70 2.32 5.09
CA THR A 431 19.68 0.92 5.55
C THR A 431 20.81 0.59 6.53
N ARG A 432 21.98 1.22 6.38
CA ARG A 432 23.16 1.02 7.23
C ARG A 432 23.89 2.34 7.45
N LEU A 433 24.29 2.60 8.69
CA LEU A 433 25.15 3.73 9.01
C LEU A 433 26.62 3.39 8.70
N THR A 434 27.21 4.06 7.71
CA THR A 434 28.63 3.89 7.36
C THR A 434 29.25 5.24 6.97
N ALA A 435 30.58 5.34 7.08
CA ALA A 435 31.31 6.55 6.68
C ALA A 435 31.09 6.91 5.19
N ALA A 436 30.84 5.91 4.33
CA ALA A 436 30.59 6.09 2.90
C ALA A 436 29.33 6.94 2.58
N LEU A 437 28.43 7.13 3.54
CA LEU A 437 27.31 8.07 3.39
C LEU A 437 27.79 9.54 3.39
N PHE A 438 28.87 9.84 4.11
CA PHE A 438 29.30 11.21 4.37
C PHE A 438 30.46 11.67 3.48
N VAL A 439 31.16 10.77 2.80
CA VAL A 439 32.33 11.10 1.99
C VAL A 439 32.22 10.52 0.59
N ASP A 440 32.66 11.28 -0.41
CA ASP A 440 32.84 10.76 -1.76
C ASP A 440 33.79 9.55 -1.77
N PRO A 441 33.36 8.37 -2.26
CA PRO A 441 34.16 7.16 -2.21
C PRO A 441 35.46 7.25 -3.02
N ARG A 442 35.54 8.15 -4.01
CA ARG A 442 36.76 8.37 -4.83
C ARG A 442 37.82 9.17 -4.09
N LEU A 443 37.45 9.83 -2.99
CA LEU A 443 38.34 10.66 -2.17
C LEU A 443 38.72 9.97 -0.85
N VAL A 444 38.23 8.75 -0.61
CA VAL A 444 38.56 7.98 0.60
C VAL A 444 40.03 7.57 0.55
N GLY A 445 40.80 7.99 1.56
CA GLY A 445 42.23 7.69 1.68
C GLY A 445 43.14 8.74 1.04
N GLU A 446 42.59 9.78 0.40
CA GLU A 446 43.36 10.92 -0.06
C GLU A 446 43.92 11.73 1.11
N SER A 447 45.15 12.23 0.95
CA SER A 447 45.79 13.11 1.92
C SER A 447 45.40 14.57 1.70
N GLU A 448 45.65 15.43 2.68
CA GLU A 448 45.41 16.88 2.54
C GLU A 448 46.10 17.48 1.30
N THR A 449 47.30 16.99 0.96
CA THR A 449 48.09 17.52 -0.18
C THR A 449 47.59 17.03 -1.54
N THR A 450 46.92 15.87 -1.59
CA THR A 450 46.44 15.26 -2.85
C THR A 450 44.96 15.53 -3.12
N LEU A 451 44.18 15.80 -2.06
CA LEU A 451 42.73 16.02 -2.12
C LEU A 451 42.33 17.08 -3.16
N ALA A 452 42.94 18.26 -3.13
CA ALA A 452 42.61 19.35 -4.04
C ALA A 452 42.83 18.99 -5.52
N SER A 453 43.93 18.28 -5.81
CA SER A 453 44.26 17.82 -7.17
C SER A 453 43.26 16.76 -7.65
N MET A 454 42.89 15.82 -6.78
CA MET A 454 41.92 14.78 -7.11
C MET A 454 40.52 15.36 -7.34
N VAL A 455 40.07 16.28 -6.49
CA VAL A 455 38.79 16.99 -6.68
C VAL A 455 38.78 17.74 -8.01
N GLN A 456 39.85 18.49 -8.33
CA GLN A 456 39.95 19.20 -9.60
C GLN A 456 39.89 18.24 -10.80
N SER A 457 40.57 17.09 -10.71
CA SER A 457 40.51 16.04 -11.73
C SER A 457 39.08 15.55 -11.93
N ILE A 458 38.35 15.24 -10.85
CA ILE A 458 36.96 14.79 -10.92
C ILE A 458 36.07 15.83 -11.59
N LEU A 459 36.19 17.11 -11.18
CA LEU A 459 35.39 18.20 -11.76
C LEU A 459 35.64 18.32 -13.26
N LEU A 460 36.91 18.30 -13.69
CA LEU A 460 37.30 18.39 -15.10
C LEU A 460 36.76 17.24 -15.95
N HIS A 461 36.87 16.00 -15.49
CA HIS A 461 36.41 14.83 -16.24
C HIS A 461 34.87 14.70 -16.29
N THR A 462 34.17 15.39 -15.39
CA THR A 462 32.70 15.32 -15.28
C THR A 462 31.99 16.47 -16.02
N HIS A 463 32.74 17.40 -16.63
CA HIS A 463 32.20 18.42 -17.55
C HIS A 463 31.78 17.81 -18.91
N ALA A 464 30.81 16.89 -18.91
CA ALA A 464 30.13 16.43 -20.11
C ALA A 464 29.10 17.47 -20.61
N VAL A 465 28.84 17.48 -21.92
CA VAL A 465 27.73 18.21 -22.54
C VAL A 465 26.81 17.20 -23.22
N PRO A 466 25.53 17.06 -22.80
CA PRO A 466 24.89 17.81 -21.73
C PRO A 466 25.42 17.44 -20.33
N PRO A 467 25.33 18.36 -19.36
CA PRO A 467 25.84 18.13 -18.00
C PRO A 467 25.12 16.96 -17.32
N PRO A 468 25.80 16.22 -16.43
CA PRO A 468 25.20 15.13 -15.68
C PRO A 468 24.10 15.63 -14.73
N VAL A 469 23.08 14.79 -14.55
CA VAL A 469 21.92 15.03 -13.65
C VAL A 469 22.30 14.81 -12.18
N GLU A 470 23.36 14.02 -11.94
CA GLU A 470 23.85 13.68 -10.61
C GLU A 470 24.87 14.71 -10.07
N PRO A 471 24.94 14.88 -8.74
CA PRO A 471 25.96 15.70 -8.11
C PRO A 471 27.36 15.13 -8.39
N VAL A 472 28.27 16.02 -8.78
CA VAL A 472 29.63 15.64 -9.21
C VAL A 472 30.48 15.15 -8.03
N LEU A 473 30.28 15.69 -6.84
CA LEU A 473 30.93 15.30 -5.59
C LEU A 473 29.85 14.94 -4.56
N ARG A 474 30.16 14.00 -3.66
CA ARG A 474 29.20 13.47 -2.67
C ARG A 474 29.53 13.83 -1.22
N GLY A 475 28.51 13.84 -0.38
CA GLY A 475 28.59 14.11 1.05
C GLY A 475 29.28 15.43 1.38
N LEU A 476 30.22 15.39 2.32
CA LEU A 476 31.04 16.53 2.75
C LEU A 476 31.76 17.20 1.58
N HIS A 477 32.24 16.41 0.62
CA HIS A 477 33.01 16.92 -0.51
C HIS A 477 32.15 17.72 -1.51
N ALA A 478 30.82 17.60 -1.47
CA ALA A 478 29.92 18.44 -2.26
C ALA A 478 30.02 19.93 -1.89
N LEU A 479 30.51 20.26 -0.70
CA LEU A 479 30.72 21.64 -0.23
C LEU A 479 31.98 22.29 -0.81
N TRP A 480 32.87 21.52 -1.46
CA TRP A 480 34.16 22.02 -1.97
C TRP A 480 34.05 23.29 -2.84
N PRO A 481 33.08 23.42 -3.77
CA PRO A 481 32.94 24.63 -4.59
C PRO A 481 32.43 25.87 -3.84
N ILE A 482 32.08 25.76 -2.56
CA ILE A 482 31.41 26.80 -1.79
C ILE A 482 32.41 27.48 -0.85
N GLU A 483 33.01 28.57 -1.34
CA GLU A 483 34.05 29.30 -0.61
C GLU A 483 33.56 30.00 0.67
N GLU A 484 32.25 30.25 0.82
CA GLU A 484 31.71 30.97 1.98
C GLU A 484 31.59 30.12 3.24
N VAL A 485 31.74 28.78 3.16
CA VAL A 485 31.61 27.87 4.31
C VAL A 485 32.84 27.98 5.21
N SER A 486 32.65 28.39 6.47
CA SER A 486 33.71 28.55 7.47
C SER A 486 33.81 27.39 8.48
N LEU A 487 32.72 26.64 8.65
CA LEU A 487 32.60 25.53 9.59
C LEU A 487 31.70 24.44 9.00
N ILE A 488 32.06 23.17 9.18
CA ILE A 488 31.21 22.04 8.79
C ILE A 488 30.83 21.24 10.04
N SER A 489 29.51 21.04 10.24
CA SER A 489 28.92 20.22 11.28
C SER A 489 28.33 18.95 10.69
N VAL A 490 28.60 17.79 11.30
CA VAL A 490 28.15 16.48 10.81
C VAL A 490 27.37 15.75 11.92
N PRO A 491 26.20 16.27 12.34
CA PRO A 491 25.54 15.83 13.56
C PRO A 491 25.12 14.36 13.54
N ASP A 492 24.86 13.78 12.37
CA ASP A 492 24.40 12.39 12.26
C ASP A 492 25.51 11.33 12.26
N VAL A 493 26.79 11.73 12.24
CA VAL A 493 27.90 10.77 12.29
C VAL A 493 28.00 10.03 13.63
N VAL A 494 27.46 10.64 14.70
CA VAL A 494 27.48 10.09 16.08
C VAL A 494 26.28 9.19 16.37
N GLN A 495 25.41 8.96 15.40
CA GLN A 495 24.28 8.04 15.55
C GLN A 495 24.78 6.64 15.94
N ARG A 496 23.99 5.93 16.75
CA ARG A 496 24.24 4.50 16.98
C ARG A 496 23.97 3.77 15.67
N GLY A 497 24.84 2.82 15.31
CA GLY A 497 24.59 1.96 14.16
C GLY A 497 23.30 1.17 14.33
N TRP A 498 22.64 0.85 13.23
CA TRP A 498 21.46 0.01 13.22
C TRP A 498 21.59 -1.11 12.20
N ALA A 499 20.89 -2.20 12.46
CA ALA A 499 20.76 -3.33 11.56
C ALA A 499 19.29 -3.71 11.46
N PHE A 500 18.94 -4.35 10.34
CA PHE A 500 17.64 -4.96 10.21
C PHE A 500 17.59 -6.20 11.11
N ASP A 501 16.69 -6.17 12.08
CA ASP A 501 16.27 -7.35 12.82
C ASP A 501 15.04 -7.92 12.10
N PRO A 502 15.16 -9.07 11.39
CA PRO A 502 13.97 -9.73 10.90
C PRO A 502 13.03 -9.98 12.08
N PRO A 503 11.71 -9.83 11.91
CA PRO A 503 10.81 -10.45 12.86
C PRO A 503 11.26 -11.90 12.90
N GLY A 504 11.90 -12.31 14.00
CA GLY A 504 12.23 -13.69 14.22
C GLY A 504 10.93 -14.41 13.97
N GLY A 505 10.90 -15.31 12.98
CA GLY A 505 9.83 -16.29 12.96
C GLY A 505 9.81 -16.82 14.38
N LEU A 506 8.68 -16.70 15.07
CA LEU A 506 8.49 -17.49 16.27
C LEU A 506 8.72 -18.92 15.76
N GLU A 507 9.89 -19.47 16.05
CA GLU A 507 10.24 -20.83 15.65
C GLU A 507 9.40 -21.69 16.59
N TYR A 508 8.13 -21.84 16.21
CA TYR A 508 7.21 -22.69 16.92
C TYR A 508 7.84 -24.09 16.89
N PRO A 509 7.98 -24.74 18.06
CA PRO A 509 8.38 -26.13 18.09
C PRO A 509 7.56 -26.93 17.07
N ALA A 510 8.24 -27.73 16.25
CA ALA A 510 7.55 -28.69 15.40
C ALA A 510 6.65 -29.59 16.27
N PRO A 511 5.45 -29.96 15.79
CA PRO A 511 4.57 -30.85 16.53
C PRO A 511 5.30 -32.20 16.78
N PRO A 512 5.29 -32.73 18.02
CA PRO A 512 5.92 -34.02 18.29
C PRO A 512 5.18 -35.17 17.59
N ASP A 513 5.92 -36.22 17.24
CA ASP A 513 5.33 -37.47 16.74
C ASP A 513 4.89 -38.31 17.95
N LEU A 514 3.58 -38.47 18.15
CA LEU A 514 3.02 -39.26 19.24
C LEU A 514 2.86 -40.71 18.82
N ALA A 515 3.29 -41.65 19.67
CA ALA A 515 3.14 -43.08 19.44
C ALA A 515 2.74 -43.83 20.73
N VAL A 516 2.11 -44.98 20.55
CA VAL A 516 1.66 -45.85 21.64
C VAL A 516 2.65 -46.99 21.80
N GLU A 517 3.33 -47.04 22.94
CA GLU A 517 4.14 -48.16 23.39
C GLU A 517 3.22 -49.29 23.89
N ARG A 518 3.43 -50.52 23.44
CA ARG A 518 2.58 -51.68 23.78
C ARG A 518 3.42 -52.77 24.44
N ASP A 519 2.79 -53.55 25.31
CA ASP A 519 3.39 -54.74 25.90
C ASP A 519 3.46 -55.91 24.88
N PRO A 520 4.14 -57.04 25.21
CA PRO A 520 4.20 -58.21 24.33
C PRO A 520 2.84 -58.85 24.00
N GLY A 521 1.80 -58.58 24.81
CA GLY A 521 0.42 -59.01 24.59
C GLY A 521 -0.39 -58.05 23.71
N GLY A 522 0.18 -56.91 23.29
CA GLY A 522 -0.45 -55.89 22.47
C GLY A 522 -1.25 -54.83 23.25
N ALA A 523 -1.28 -54.90 24.58
CA ALA A 523 -1.94 -53.93 25.42
C ALA A 523 -1.13 -52.62 25.47
N PRO A 524 -1.78 -51.45 25.38
CA PRO A 524 -1.11 -50.16 25.47
C PRO A 524 -0.51 -49.94 26.88
N LEU A 525 0.80 -49.69 26.95
CA LEU A 525 1.59 -49.56 28.18
C LEU A 525 1.94 -48.08 28.48
N ALA A 526 2.28 -47.30 27.46
CA ALA A 526 2.68 -45.91 27.61
C ALA A 526 2.45 -45.12 26.32
N LEU A 527 2.40 -43.80 26.43
CA LEU A 527 2.53 -42.87 25.31
C LEU A 527 3.96 -42.34 25.28
N VAL A 528 4.58 -42.37 24.11
CA VAL A 528 5.93 -41.84 23.87
C VAL A 528 5.88 -40.86 22.71
N TRP A 529 6.72 -39.82 22.75
CA TRP A 529 6.77 -38.83 21.68
C TRP A 529 8.19 -38.38 21.33
N SER A 530 8.37 -37.89 20.11
CA SER A 530 9.68 -37.43 19.62
C SER A 530 10.19 -36.20 20.37
N THR A 531 11.52 -36.14 20.56
CA THR A 531 12.20 -35.01 21.21
C THR A 531 13.02 -34.19 20.22
N ALA A 532 13.12 -32.88 20.49
CA ALA A 532 13.89 -31.95 19.67
C ALA A 532 14.79 -31.06 20.55
N PRO A 533 15.96 -30.60 20.04
CA PRO A 533 16.81 -29.66 20.76
C PRO A 533 16.05 -28.35 21.05
N GLY A 534 16.25 -27.78 22.25
CA GLY A 534 15.66 -26.50 22.64
C GLY A 534 14.25 -26.57 23.23
N ILE A 535 13.64 -27.76 23.32
CA ILE A 535 12.36 -27.96 24.00
C ILE A 535 12.58 -28.07 25.51
N LEU A 536 11.80 -27.30 26.27
CA LEU A 536 11.90 -27.25 27.73
C LEU A 536 10.77 -28.02 28.42
N GLU A 537 9.60 -28.12 27.79
CA GLU A 537 8.41 -28.74 28.37
C GLU A 537 7.51 -29.35 27.29
N TYR A 538 6.80 -30.43 27.62
CA TYR A 538 5.73 -31.03 26.84
C TYR A 538 4.43 -31.01 27.63
N ARG A 539 3.31 -30.92 26.92
CA ARG A 539 1.95 -30.99 27.49
C ARG A 539 1.14 -32.06 26.76
N LEU A 540 0.66 -33.06 27.51
CA LEU A 540 -0.20 -34.15 27.02
C LEU A 540 -1.64 -33.92 27.49
N GLU A 541 -2.59 -34.03 26.57
CA GLU A 541 -4.02 -33.95 26.85
C GLU A 541 -4.76 -35.20 26.40
N ARG A 542 -5.87 -35.49 27.10
CA ARG A 542 -6.83 -36.55 26.77
C ARG A 542 -8.23 -35.96 26.63
N ALA A 543 -9.02 -36.46 25.69
CA ALA A 543 -10.45 -36.16 25.57
C ALA A 543 -11.27 -37.40 25.21
N ASP A 544 -12.59 -37.32 25.42
CA ASP A 544 -13.56 -38.35 25.03
C ASP A 544 -14.07 -38.14 23.57
N ASP A 545 -13.73 -37.00 22.95
CA ASP A 545 -14.08 -36.61 21.58
C ASP A 545 -12.84 -36.20 20.78
N VAL A 546 -12.92 -36.36 19.45
CA VAL A 546 -11.80 -36.07 18.53
C VAL A 546 -11.49 -34.57 18.42
N ASP A 547 -12.45 -33.70 18.72
CA ASP A 547 -12.30 -32.25 18.65
C ASP A 547 -11.65 -31.67 19.92
N PHE A 548 -11.44 -32.51 20.95
CA PHE A 548 -10.95 -32.11 22.27
C PHE A 548 -11.76 -30.95 22.86
N THR A 549 -13.09 -31.09 22.88
CA THR A 549 -14.02 -30.07 23.37
C THR A 549 -13.82 -29.81 24.87
N LEU A 550 -13.58 -30.87 25.66
CA LEU A 550 -13.30 -30.80 27.09
C LEU A 550 -12.04 -31.62 27.44
N PRO A 551 -10.83 -31.12 27.12
CA PRO A 551 -9.60 -31.87 27.30
C PRO A 551 -9.15 -31.86 28.75
N VAL A 552 -8.65 -33.00 29.22
CA VAL A 552 -7.99 -33.19 30.52
C VAL A 552 -6.48 -33.22 30.29
N GLU A 553 -5.74 -32.34 30.97
CA GLU A 553 -4.27 -32.37 30.96
C GLU A 553 -3.77 -33.53 31.83
N LEU A 554 -3.09 -34.49 31.20
CA LEU A 554 -2.54 -35.66 31.89
C LEU A 554 -1.09 -35.47 32.32
N TYR A 555 -0.33 -34.71 31.54
CA TYR A 555 1.09 -34.50 31.80
C TYR A 555 1.55 -33.13 31.37
N ARG A 556 2.41 -32.55 32.19
CA ARG A 556 3.21 -31.37 31.88
C ARG A 556 4.61 -31.53 32.46
N GLY A 557 5.63 -31.47 31.61
CA GLY A 557 7.02 -31.55 32.04
C GLY A 557 8.00 -31.88 30.90
N PRO A 558 9.31 -31.99 31.20
CA PRO A 558 10.36 -32.16 30.19
C PRO A 558 10.50 -33.59 29.65
N GLY A 559 9.81 -34.56 30.25
CA GLY A 559 9.87 -35.97 29.84
C GLY A 559 9.15 -36.23 28.52
N ALA A 560 9.57 -37.28 27.82
CA ALA A 560 9.03 -37.67 26.51
C ALA A 560 8.21 -38.98 26.54
N ARG A 561 7.76 -39.38 27.73
CA ARG A 561 7.04 -40.62 27.99
C ARG A 561 6.04 -40.42 29.12
N TYR A 562 4.84 -40.96 28.94
CA TYR A 562 3.79 -41.01 29.96
C TYR A 562 3.27 -42.45 30.09
N ALA A 563 3.39 -43.05 31.28
CA ALA A 563 2.85 -44.37 31.54
C ALA A 563 1.31 -44.30 31.57
N LEU A 564 0.64 -45.21 30.86
CA LEU A 564 -0.81 -45.29 30.88
C LEU A 564 -1.23 -46.21 32.04
N ASP A 565 -2.04 -45.68 32.94
CA ASP A 565 -2.67 -46.48 33.97
C ASP A 565 -3.93 -47.16 33.41
N GLU A 566 -4.26 -48.35 33.93
CA GLU A 566 -5.53 -49.00 33.60
C GLU A 566 -6.70 -48.16 34.11
N ASP A 567 -7.41 -47.47 33.21
CA ASP A 567 -8.68 -46.81 33.51
C ASP A 567 -9.74 -47.89 33.80
N GLU A 568 -9.98 -48.17 35.08
CA GLU A 568 -11.05 -49.07 35.55
C GLU A 568 -12.41 -48.44 35.25
N GLY A 569 -12.88 -48.63 34.01
CA GLY A 569 -14.10 -48.02 33.52
C GLY A 569 -14.73 -48.79 32.37
N CYS A 570 -15.82 -48.25 31.84
CA CYS A 570 -16.53 -48.82 30.71
C CYS A 570 -15.74 -48.74 29.41
N ALA A 571 -15.99 -49.70 28.52
CA ALA A 571 -15.42 -49.74 27.17
C ALA A 571 -15.68 -48.43 26.40
N ARG A 572 -14.71 -47.51 26.40
CA ARG A 572 -14.79 -46.20 25.70
C ARG A 572 -13.54 -45.94 24.86
N ARG A 573 -13.68 -45.03 23.91
CA ARG A 573 -12.56 -44.56 23.08
C ARG A 573 -12.08 -43.23 23.61
N LEU A 574 -10.79 -43.14 23.90
CA LEU A 574 -10.11 -41.96 24.41
C LEU A 574 -9.10 -41.46 23.37
N PHE A 575 -9.04 -40.15 23.21
CA PHE A 575 -8.16 -39.48 22.25
C PHE A 575 -7.05 -38.74 22.99
N TYR A 576 -5.82 -38.83 22.50
CA TYR A 576 -4.62 -38.26 23.11
C TYR A 576 -3.86 -37.39 22.09
N ARG A 577 -3.33 -36.26 22.56
CA ARG A 577 -2.44 -35.40 21.76
C ARG A 577 -1.40 -34.74 22.66
N VAL A 578 -0.21 -34.48 22.12
CA VAL A 578 0.88 -33.82 22.84
C VAL A 578 1.41 -32.62 22.05
N ARG A 579 1.89 -31.59 22.74
CA ARG A 579 2.61 -30.46 22.13
C ARG A 579 3.84 -30.07 22.93
N ALA A 580 4.79 -29.43 22.26
CA ALA A 580 6.05 -28.99 22.84
C ALA A 580 6.07 -27.48 23.14
N TYR A 581 6.87 -27.08 24.13
CA TYR A 581 7.09 -25.69 24.53
C TYR A 581 8.59 -25.36 24.54
N ALA A 582 8.96 -24.30 23.84
CA ALA A 582 10.28 -23.67 23.92
C ALA A 582 10.15 -22.37 24.73
N GLY A 583 10.33 -22.47 26.06
CA GLY A 583 10.03 -21.38 26.97
C GLY A 583 8.52 -21.12 27.07
N HIS A 584 8.07 -19.93 26.71
CA HIS A 584 6.65 -19.54 26.72
C HIS A 584 5.96 -19.73 25.35
N VAL A 585 6.70 -20.20 24.33
CA VAL A 585 6.17 -20.42 22.97
C VAL A 585 5.71 -21.87 22.83
N ALA A 586 4.43 -22.06 22.48
CA ALA A 586 3.82 -23.37 22.28
C ALA A 586 3.85 -23.79 20.81
N GLY A 587 4.32 -25.00 20.50
CA GLY A 587 4.25 -25.59 19.17
C GLY A 587 2.85 -26.10 18.80
N GLY A 588 2.75 -26.65 17.59
CA GLY A 588 1.56 -27.37 17.12
C GLY A 588 1.29 -28.64 17.95
N TRP A 589 0.05 -29.13 17.90
CA TRP A 589 -0.31 -30.43 18.46
C TRP A 589 0.17 -31.56 17.54
N SER A 590 0.54 -32.70 18.13
CA SER A 590 0.77 -33.96 17.43
C SER A 590 -0.48 -34.41 16.67
N GLU A 591 -0.30 -35.35 15.74
CA GLU A 591 -1.42 -36.19 15.31
C GLU A 591 -2.09 -36.86 16.52
N THR A 592 -3.41 -37.06 16.42
CA THR A 592 -4.21 -37.57 17.53
C THR A 592 -4.19 -39.09 17.58
N GLU A 593 -3.80 -39.65 18.72
CA GLU A 593 -3.82 -41.09 18.98
C GLU A 593 -5.10 -41.52 19.68
N ALA A 594 -5.77 -42.56 19.17
CA ALA A 594 -7.04 -43.05 19.70
C ALA A 594 -6.89 -44.45 20.30
N LEU A 595 -7.21 -44.60 21.58
CA LEU A 595 -7.14 -45.86 22.32
C LEU A 595 -8.50 -46.28 22.85
N ARG A 596 -8.72 -47.59 22.98
CA ARG A 596 -9.93 -48.18 23.59
C ARG A 596 -9.58 -48.74 24.96
N TRP A 597 -10.35 -48.37 25.98
CA TRP A 597 -10.15 -48.80 27.36
C TRP A 597 -11.43 -49.42 27.94
N PRO A 598 -11.37 -50.56 28.67
CA PRO A 598 -10.22 -51.45 28.82
C PRO A 598 -9.88 -52.15 27.49
N PRO A 599 -8.62 -52.58 27.28
CA PRO A 599 -8.16 -53.20 26.03
C PRO A 599 -8.81 -54.57 25.74
N THR A 600 -9.41 -55.21 26.74
CA THR A 600 -10.18 -56.46 26.62
C THR A 600 -11.59 -56.29 27.22
N SER A 601 -12.63 -56.68 26.49
CA SER A 601 -14.02 -56.49 26.90
C SER A 601 -14.63 -57.79 27.44
N PHE A 602 -14.87 -57.88 28.75
CA PHE A 602 -15.77 -58.93 29.28
C PHE A 602 -16.61 -58.50 30.48
N ARG A 603 -17.04 -57.23 30.53
CA ARG A 603 -18.19 -56.81 31.35
C ARG A 603 -19.03 -55.77 30.60
N PRO A 604 -20.31 -56.07 30.27
CA PRO A 604 -21.25 -55.03 29.86
C PRO A 604 -21.51 -54.11 31.05
N CYS A 605 -21.49 -52.81 30.82
CA CYS A 605 -21.71 -51.82 31.86
C CYS A 605 -23.18 -51.75 32.26
N GLY A 606 -23.47 -51.94 33.55
CA GLY A 606 -24.77 -51.58 34.13
C GLY A 606 -25.53 -52.65 34.91
N ALA A 607 -24.99 -53.83 35.18
CA ALA A 607 -25.55 -54.67 36.25
C ALA A 607 -24.96 -54.21 37.58
N ALA A 608 -25.73 -53.48 38.39
CA ALA A 608 -25.42 -53.40 39.81
C ALA A 608 -25.66 -54.81 40.38
N ASP A 609 -24.61 -55.44 40.93
CA ASP A 609 -24.76 -56.69 41.65
C ASP A 609 -25.60 -56.38 42.90
N LEU A 610 -26.92 -56.61 42.83
CA LEU A 610 -27.79 -56.53 43.99
C LEU A 610 -27.45 -57.72 44.90
N GLU A 611 -27.13 -57.45 46.16
CA GLU A 611 -26.94 -58.54 47.13
C GLU A 611 -28.26 -59.31 47.31
N ALA A 612 -28.17 -60.62 47.51
CA ALA A 612 -29.36 -61.43 47.73
C ALA A 612 -30.03 -61.02 49.06
N PRO A 613 -31.34 -60.77 49.09
CA PRO A 613 -32.04 -60.46 50.32
C PRO A 613 -32.05 -61.70 51.24
N ASP A 614 -31.68 -61.50 52.50
CA ASP A 614 -31.72 -62.53 53.52
C ASP A 614 -33.13 -62.70 54.09
N LEU A 615 -33.68 -63.91 53.96
CA LEU A 615 -35.03 -64.28 54.37
C LEU A 615 -35.04 -64.70 55.84
N GLN A 616 -35.88 -64.07 56.65
CA GLN A 616 -35.93 -64.31 58.09
C GLN A 616 -36.95 -65.40 58.45
N ASP A 617 -36.77 -66.03 59.62
CA ASP A 617 -37.69 -67.05 60.12
C ASP A 617 -39.11 -66.48 60.31
N PRO A 618 -40.17 -67.19 59.86
CA PRO A 618 -41.53 -66.68 59.88
C PRO A 618 -42.07 -66.50 61.31
N THR A 619 -42.72 -65.36 61.56
CA THR A 619 -43.30 -65.03 62.88
C THR A 619 -44.84 -65.10 62.87
N PRO A 620 -45.52 -65.32 64.02
CA PRO A 620 -46.98 -65.41 64.05
C PRO A 620 -47.66 -64.08 63.66
N GLY A 621 -48.49 -64.10 62.61
CA GLY A 621 -49.27 -62.95 62.15
C GLY A 621 -50.55 -62.69 62.97
N SER A 622 -51.21 -61.55 62.72
CA SER A 622 -52.56 -61.26 63.22
C SER A 622 -53.53 -61.09 62.06
N PRO A 623 -54.63 -61.87 61.98
CA PRO A 623 -55.15 -62.82 62.99
C PRO A 623 -54.29 -64.09 63.16
N ARG A 624 -54.48 -64.82 64.27
CA ARG A 624 -53.66 -66.00 64.69
C ARG A 624 -53.60 -67.18 63.69
N SER A 625 -54.25 -67.06 62.54
CA SER A 625 -54.30 -68.02 61.44
C SER A 625 -53.34 -67.67 60.30
N GLU A 626 -52.35 -66.80 60.47
CA GLU A 626 -51.34 -66.45 59.45
C GLU A 626 -49.93 -66.37 60.03
N TYR A 627 -48.92 -66.40 59.17
CA TYR A 627 -47.51 -66.09 59.48
C TYR A 627 -47.06 -64.88 58.67
N ALA A 628 -46.21 -64.03 59.27
CA ALA A 628 -45.49 -62.98 58.57
C ALA A 628 -44.13 -63.52 58.13
N LEU A 629 -43.80 -63.30 56.86
CA LEU A 629 -42.52 -63.61 56.26
C LEU A 629 -41.83 -62.31 55.87
N ASP A 630 -40.65 -62.07 56.44
CA ASP A 630 -39.89 -60.84 56.29
C ASP A 630 -38.52 -61.13 55.67
N TRP A 631 -38.00 -60.19 54.89
CA TRP A 631 -36.64 -60.25 54.35
C TRP A 631 -35.93 -58.91 54.46
N SER A 632 -34.61 -58.93 54.36
CA SER A 632 -33.81 -57.71 54.39
C SER A 632 -33.98 -56.86 53.13
N ALA A 633 -33.94 -55.53 53.31
CA ALA A 633 -33.96 -54.59 52.21
C ALA A 633 -32.57 -54.49 51.55
N VAL A 634 -32.53 -54.59 50.23
CA VAL A 634 -31.31 -54.49 49.41
C VAL A 634 -31.22 -53.10 48.80
N VAL A 635 -30.07 -52.45 49.00
CA VAL A 635 -29.82 -51.10 48.48
C VAL A 635 -29.81 -51.12 46.95
N GLY A 636 -30.67 -50.31 46.34
CA GLY A 636 -30.81 -50.23 44.88
C GLY A 636 -31.86 -51.17 44.29
N ALA A 637 -32.49 -52.04 45.08
CA ALA A 637 -33.60 -52.86 44.61
C ALA A 637 -34.89 -52.04 44.50
N GLU A 638 -35.51 -52.03 43.32
CA GLU A 638 -36.77 -51.30 43.07
C GLU A 638 -38.02 -52.13 43.43
N GLY A 639 -37.86 -53.42 43.73
CA GLY A 639 -38.93 -54.32 44.16
C GLY A 639 -38.43 -55.74 44.43
N TYR A 640 -39.27 -56.54 45.07
CA TYR A 640 -38.99 -57.92 45.49
C TYR A 640 -40.07 -58.86 44.96
N GLU A 641 -39.65 -60.09 44.65
CA GLU A 641 -40.52 -61.21 44.31
C GLU A 641 -40.23 -62.36 45.27
N VAL A 642 -41.29 -62.93 45.86
CA VAL A 642 -41.19 -64.10 46.75
C VAL A 642 -41.99 -65.24 46.16
N GLN A 643 -41.33 -66.41 46.06
CA GLN A 643 -41.92 -67.65 45.59
C GLN A 643 -42.01 -68.66 46.73
N GLU A 644 -43.04 -69.50 46.68
CA GLU A 644 -43.25 -70.65 47.56
C GLU A 644 -43.29 -71.92 46.70
N SER A 645 -42.60 -72.97 47.15
CA SER A 645 -42.51 -74.26 46.47
C SER A 645 -42.35 -75.35 47.52
N ASP A 646 -42.97 -76.51 47.29
CA ASP A 646 -42.79 -77.73 48.08
C ASP A 646 -41.57 -78.56 47.60
N GLU A 647 -41.02 -78.23 46.43
CA GLU A 647 -39.77 -78.79 45.93
C GLU A 647 -38.59 -77.81 46.04
N PRO A 648 -37.38 -78.26 46.45
CA PRO A 648 -36.21 -77.40 46.67
C PRO A 648 -35.69 -76.68 45.41
N GLY A 649 -36.05 -77.18 44.22
CA GLY A 649 -35.60 -76.63 42.95
C GLY A 649 -36.46 -75.49 42.39
N PHE A 650 -37.62 -75.20 43.02
CA PHE A 650 -38.55 -74.13 42.62
C PHE A 650 -38.98 -74.16 41.14
N LEU A 651 -38.99 -75.34 40.49
CA LEU A 651 -39.35 -75.47 39.07
C LEU A 651 -40.84 -75.19 38.79
N ALA A 652 -41.71 -75.41 39.77
CA ALA A 652 -43.14 -75.11 39.72
C ALA A 652 -43.57 -74.10 40.81
N GLY A 653 -42.63 -73.28 41.30
CA GLY A 653 -42.87 -72.36 42.41
C GLY A 653 -43.96 -71.33 42.12
N ALA A 654 -44.85 -71.12 43.09
CA ALA A 654 -45.91 -70.13 43.01
C ALA A 654 -45.43 -68.79 43.59
N ILE A 655 -45.64 -67.70 42.86
CA ILE A 655 -45.30 -66.36 43.33
C ILE A 655 -46.37 -65.90 44.32
N ILE A 656 -45.96 -65.67 45.56
CA ILE A 656 -46.84 -65.26 46.66
C ILE A 656 -46.73 -63.77 46.99
N HIS A 657 -45.66 -63.09 46.55
CA HIS A 657 -45.52 -61.64 46.68
C HIS A 657 -44.75 -61.03 45.51
N ARG A 658 -45.21 -59.87 45.03
CA ARG A 658 -44.46 -58.96 44.15
C ARG A 658 -44.76 -57.52 44.57
N GLY A 659 -43.75 -56.78 44.99
CA GLY A 659 -43.94 -55.42 45.48
C GLY A 659 -42.66 -54.81 46.05
N THR A 660 -42.76 -53.58 46.55
CA THR A 660 -41.59 -52.83 47.05
C THR A 660 -41.39 -52.95 48.56
N VAL A 661 -42.34 -53.58 49.25
CA VAL A 661 -42.28 -53.83 50.70
C VAL A 661 -41.50 -55.10 50.98
N THR A 662 -40.90 -55.20 52.16
CA THR A 662 -40.02 -56.32 52.55
C THR A 662 -40.69 -57.32 53.49
N THR A 663 -42.02 -57.41 53.41
CA THR A 663 -42.83 -58.29 54.27
C THR A 663 -44.08 -58.75 53.53
N THR A 664 -44.54 -59.97 53.81
CA THR A 664 -45.82 -60.49 53.32
C THR A 664 -46.46 -61.44 54.35
N LEU A 665 -47.79 -61.53 54.34
CA LEU A 665 -48.55 -62.45 55.20
C LEU A 665 -48.96 -63.70 54.43
N ILE A 666 -48.79 -64.87 55.05
CA ILE A 666 -49.12 -66.18 54.47
C ILE A 666 -50.08 -66.94 55.40
N PRO A 667 -51.20 -67.51 54.91
CA PRO A 667 -52.16 -68.24 55.74
C PRO A 667 -51.60 -69.53 56.36
N ARG A 668 -51.94 -69.80 57.63
CA ARG A 668 -51.69 -71.08 58.32
C ARG A 668 -52.55 -72.17 57.69
N GLY A 669 -51.92 -73.03 56.89
CA GLY A 669 -52.53 -74.26 56.37
C GLY A 669 -52.59 -74.41 54.86
N ARG A 670 -51.85 -73.62 54.07
CA ARG A 670 -51.59 -74.01 52.67
C ARG A 670 -50.48 -75.06 52.63
N SER A 671 -50.86 -76.32 52.75
CA SER A 671 -50.12 -77.44 52.17
C SER A 671 -51.08 -78.27 51.32
N ALA A 672 -50.66 -78.60 50.10
CA ALA A 672 -51.27 -79.50 49.12
C ALA A 672 -52.48 -78.98 48.33
N ASP A 673 -52.25 -78.74 47.04
CA ASP A 673 -52.71 -79.66 45.97
C ASP A 673 -51.66 -79.73 44.85
#